data_AF-A0A014PL60-F1
#
_entry.id   AF-A0A014PL60-F1
#
_cell.length_a   1.000
_cell.length_b   1.000
_cell.length_c   1.000
_cell.angle_alpha   90.00
_cell.angle_beta   90.00
_cell.angle_gamma   90.00
#
_symmetry.space_group_name_H-M   'P 1'
#
loop_
_entity.id
_entity.type
_entity.pdbx_description
1 polymer ?
#
loop_
_entity_poly.entity_id
_entity_poly.type
_entity_poly.pdbx_seq_one_letter_code
_entity_poly.pdbx_strand_id
1 'polypeptide(L)'
;MHALAYFAILPLALGAVLPADSYTTTPRPGKLVPGRYTVKFKDGTPVSVRDNILSQLDNANEHVDYNDIFVGFTKSMSETEVDLVRNDPNVEYVEQDRDVYGFGIIEQPKASWNLGRIANRKRGIDKYVYDETAGEGTCAYVIDTGVDDTHPDFGGRAKQIKSFVPGETTDGHGHGTHVAGILGSTTYGVAKQTRIFGVKVLDNNNQGYESRIIQGIDFVVNDQKKRRCPKGIVVNLSTGAAKSKIFNAAAAALVKTGVFFGAAAGNFNDDASNYSPGSDPSVCVVGGTDKDDKPFFIKGRGGQPDFATNFGARVDIFAPGQDIVSTRTGGGELTMSGTSQACPHVVGIAAYLASLEGITGTKPLCDRIRKLSTKNAIINQHPNTPNRLAFNGATLSSNRKPLCTEIKQLEFGIALSDDMFAGTNDEIGAILEGPAGKAEFSIVTDASRGFNTRVPVDMKASFGSDTIKIDGINSISLTAKGPWISLLTNDKWKVKDVTLHAKCAEPGLEVADEKYISLNAWYQHPDASWLPFTGHSKQIVAKLGVSRADWTMKPPCVEVKDITYWFQLGDKWLGGADGILSFKLGDGKRITIGENLDAGFFKSGTMDLKDIYGRDTMDLRDIKKLQIFDNVGYKGKTDEWFLQGIGFGATCVDGGQKVKLSKFGNEDEWLGDDHHYEDLVYARDIIPSDWVKAV
;
A
#
# COMPACT_ATOMS: atom_id res chain seq x y z
N MET A 1 62.65 -41.47 -43.97
CA MET A 1 63.50 -40.84 -42.93
C MET A 1 62.92 -39.47 -42.62
N HIS A 2 62.85 -39.14 -41.33
CA HIS A 2 62.28 -37.94 -40.68
C HIS A 2 60.81 -38.05 -40.24
N ALA A 3 60.68 -38.48 -38.98
CA ALA A 3 59.51 -38.37 -38.13
C ALA A 3 59.36 -36.92 -37.63
N LEU A 4 58.14 -36.40 -37.64
CA LEU A 4 57.71 -35.28 -36.81
C LEU A 4 56.24 -35.55 -36.40
N ALA A 5 56.08 -35.87 -35.13
CA ALA A 5 54.80 -36.08 -34.48
C ALA A 5 54.10 -34.73 -34.29
N TYR A 6 52.88 -34.60 -34.81
CA TYR A 6 51.97 -33.51 -34.46
C TYR A 6 51.21 -33.89 -33.18
N PHE A 7 51.45 -33.13 -32.12
CA PHE A 7 50.67 -33.19 -30.89
C PHE A 7 49.28 -32.58 -31.10
N ALA A 8 48.27 -33.28 -30.57
CA ALA A 8 46.88 -32.87 -30.53
C ALA A 8 46.66 -31.72 -29.52
N ILE A 9 45.90 -30.70 -29.92
CA ILE A 9 45.15 -29.83 -28.99
C ILE A 9 43.69 -29.85 -29.46
N LEU A 10 42.85 -30.53 -28.67
CA LEU A 10 41.40 -30.51 -28.80
C LEU A 10 40.87 -29.09 -28.49
N PRO A 11 40.00 -28.49 -29.31
CA PRO A 11 39.22 -27.33 -28.89
C PRO A 11 38.07 -27.80 -27.97
N LEU A 12 38.08 -27.36 -26.71
CA LEU A 12 36.90 -27.42 -25.86
C LEU A 12 35.81 -26.52 -26.46
N ALA A 13 34.73 -27.13 -26.94
CA ALA A 13 33.47 -26.46 -27.17
C ALA A 13 32.84 -26.09 -25.82
N LEU A 14 32.95 -24.83 -25.39
CA LEU A 14 32.04 -24.27 -24.40
C LEU A 14 30.74 -23.87 -25.11
N GLY A 15 29.62 -24.37 -24.60
CA GLY A 15 28.28 -24.13 -25.14
C GLY A 15 27.92 -22.65 -25.16
N ALA A 16 27.34 -22.23 -26.28
CA ALA A 16 26.65 -20.95 -26.40
C ALA A 16 25.39 -20.98 -25.52
N VAL A 17 25.44 -20.29 -24.39
CA VAL A 17 24.23 -19.86 -23.67
C VAL A 17 23.71 -18.63 -24.41
N LEU A 18 22.54 -18.76 -25.02
CA LEU A 18 21.80 -17.63 -25.57
C LEU A 18 21.50 -16.63 -24.44
N PRO A 19 21.58 -15.30 -24.68
CA PRO A 19 21.13 -14.33 -23.69
C PRO A 19 19.62 -14.51 -23.49
N ALA A 20 19.23 -14.83 -22.26
CA ALA A 20 17.84 -14.80 -21.85
C ALA A 20 17.32 -13.36 -21.96
N ASP A 21 16.17 -13.22 -22.62
CA ASP A 21 15.35 -12.01 -22.65
C ASP A 21 15.17 -11.45 -21.24
N SER A 22 15.68 -10.24 -21.00
CA SER A 22 15.46 -9.50 -19.77
C SER A 22 14.09 -8.83 -19.79
N TYR A 23 13.04 -9.60 -19.48
CA TYR A 23 11.82 -9.06 -18.89
C TYR A 23 11.81 -9.40 -17.40
N THR A 24 12.47 -8.58 -16.59
CA THR A 24 12.32 -8.60 -15.13
C THR A 24 11.33 -7.53 -14.70
N THR A 25 10.03 -7.83 -14.74
CA THR A 25 9.07 -7.19 -13.85
C THR A 25 9.07 -7.97 -12.53
N THR A 26 10.01 -7.64 -11.65
CA THR A 26 9.97 -8.07 -10.25
C THR A 26 8.85 -7.31 -9.53
N PRO A 27 8.01 -7.97 -8.70
CA PRO A 27 7.11 -7.26 -7.79
C PRO A 27 7.98 -6.45 -6.82
N ARG A 28 7.78 -5.13 -6.68
CA ARG A 28 8.62 -4.27 -5.83
C ARG A 28 8.57 -4.77 -4.39
N PRO A 29 9.64 -5.36 -3.84
CA PRO A 29 9.85 -5.35 -2.40
C PRO A 29 10.08 -3.88 -2.00
N GLY A 30 9.83 -3.49 -0.75
CA GLY A 30 10.22 -2.15 -0.27
C GLY A 30 11.63 -1.79 -0.75
N LYS A 31 11.83 -0.56 -1.24
CA LYS A 31 13.13 -0.13 -1.77
C LYS A 31 14.16 -0.29 -0.64
N LEU A 32 15.28 -0.96 -0.92
CA LEU A 32 16.38 -1.07 0.03
C LEU A 32 16.85 0.35 0.38
N VAL A 33 16.90 0.67 1.66
CA VAL A 33 17.38 1.96 2.17
C VAL A 33 18.91 1.93 2.11
N PRO A 34 19.55 2.75 1.26
CA PRO A 34 21.01 2.75 1.13
C PRO A 34 21.67 3.13 2.47
N GLY A 35 22.68 2.34 2.88
CA GLY A 35 23.45 2.62 4.09
C GLY A 35 22.77 2.28 5.41
N ARG A 36 21.55 1.72 5.41
CA ARG A 36 20.83 1.34 6.63
C ARG A 36 20.59 -0.16 6.67
N TYR A 37 20.90 -0.80 7.81
CA TYR A 37 20.87 -2.25 7.92
C TYR A 37 20.30 -2.71 9.25
N THR A 38 19.60 -3.84 9.21
CA THR A 38 19.12 -4.60 10.35
C THR A 38 20.02 -5.80 10.59
N VAL A 39 20.46 -5.96 11.82
CA VAL A 39 21.37 -7.02 12.26
C VAL A 39 20.61 -7.93 13.21
N LYS A 40 20.53 -9.23 12.85
CA LYS A 40 20.00 -10.26 13.73
C LYS A 40 21.14 -11.09 14.30
N PHE A 41 21.20 -11.24 15.62
CA PHE A 41 22.11 -12.16 16.30
C PHE A 41 21.51 -13.57 16.39
N LYS A 42 22.37 -14.57 16.53
CA LYS A 42 21.96 -15.97 16.70
C LYS A 42 21.14 -16.12 17.97
N ASP A 43 20.13 -16.98 17.92
CA ASP A 43 19.25 -17.25 19.06
C ASP A 43 20.06 -17.65 20.31
N GLY A 44 19.75 -17.03 21.46
CA GLY A 44 20.47 -17.24 22.72
C GLY A 44 21.67 -16.32 22.96
N THR A 45 22.03 -15.44 22.01
CA THR A 45 23.06 -14.41 22.20
C THR A 45 22.62 -13.40 23.27
N PRO A 46 23.45 -13.09 24.29
CA PRO A 46 23.12 -12.08 25.29
C PRO A 46 23.09 -10.66 24.71
N VAL A 47 22.16 -9.84 25.20
CA VAL A 47 22.04 -8.40 24.89
C VAL A 47 23.39 -7.66 25.01
N SER A 48 24.20 -7.98 26.03
CA SER A 48 25.51 -7.36 26.23
C SER A 48 26.51 -7.58 25.10
N VAL A 49 26.36 -8.66 24.32
CA VAL A 49 27.23 -8.94 23.16
C VAL A 49 26.88 -8.02 22.00
N ARG A 50 25.59 -7.80 21.76
CA ARG A 50 25.12 -6.79 20.80
C ARG A 50 25.60 -5.40 21.20
N ASP A 51 25.45 -5.02 22.46
CA ASP A 51 25.80 -3.67 22.94
C ASP A 51 27.31 -3.38 22.78
N ASN A 52 28.15 -4.40 22.99
CA ASN A 52 29.59 -4.30 22.70
C ASN A 52 29.86 -4.03 21.22
N ILE A 53 29.20 -4.74 20.31
CA ILE A 53 29.35 -4.52 18.86
C ILE A 53 28.85 -3.14 18.47
N LEU A 54 27.70 -2.70 18.99
CA LEU A 54 27.18 -1.34 18.77
C LEU A 54 28.17 -0.26 19.23
N SER A 55 28.88 -0.48 20.35
CA SER A 55 29.88 0.48 20.86
C SER A 55 31.14 0.64 19.99
N GLN A 56 31.36 -0.30 19.06
CA GLN A 56 32.47 -0.26 18.10
C GLN A 56 32.10 0.46 16.79
N LEU A 57 30.84 0.83 16.62
CA LEU A 57 30.32 1.55 15.45
C LEU A 57 30.27 3.06 15.72
N ASP A 58 30.18 3.85 14.65
CA ASP A 58 30.09 5.30 14.77
C ASP A 58 28.85 5.74 15.57
N ASN A 59 29.07 6.54 16.61
CA ASN A 59 28.02 7.02 17.52
C ASN A 59 27.19 8.17 16.93
N ALA A 60 27.58 8.74 15.79
CA ALA A 60 26.85 9.84 15.15
C ALA A 60 25.44 9.47 14.67
N ASN A 61 25.15 8.18 14.46
CA ASN A 61 23.89 7.71 13.88
C ASN A 61 22.97 7.06 14.92
N GLU A 62 21.70 7.50 14.97
CA GLU A 62 20.62 6.89 15.76
C GLU A 62 20.42 5.41 15.35
N HIS A 63 20.12 4.56 16.34
CA HIS A 63 19.87 3.12 16.15
C HIS A 63 18.58 2.69 16.85
N VAL A 64 18.06 1.53 16.45
CA VAL A 64 16.87 0.89 17.04
C VAL A 64 17.27 -0.48 17.57
N ASP A 65 16.97 -0.78 18.82
CA ASP A 65 17.29 -2.07 19.44
C ASP A 65 16.10 -3.03 19.46
N TYR A 66 16.41 -4.32 19.30
CA TYR A 66 15.47 -5.43 19.48
C TYR A 66 15.98 -6.30 20.62
N ASN A 67 15.14 -6.48 21.66
CA ASN A 67 15.45 -7.29 22.85
C ASN A 67 14.51 -8.49 22.99
N ASP A 68 13.21 -8.30 22.73
CA ASP A 68 12.18 -9.28 23.10
C ASP A 68 11.82 -10.28 21.99
N ILE A 69 11.87 -9.83 20.73
CA ILE A 69 11.53 -10.66 19.56
C ILE A 69 12.72 -11.45 19.04
N PHE A 70 13.92 -10.87 19.17
CA PHE A 70 15.24 -11.43 18.94
C PHE A 70 16.25 -10.38 19.44
N VAL A 71 17.50 -10.78 19.66
CA VAL A 71 18.58 -9.83 19.94
C VAL A 71 19.12 -9.28 18.63
N GLY A 72 19.05 -7.96 18.47
CA GLY A 72 19.44 -7.29 17.23
C GLY A 72 19.38 -5.78 17.33
N PHE A 73 19.75 -5.11 16.24
CA PHE A 73 19.58 -3.67 16.07
C PHE A 73 19.41 -3.28 14.60
N THR A 74 18.91 -2.08 14.35
CA THR A 74 18.93 -1.43 13.02
C THR A 74 19.67 -0.09 13.12
N LYS A 75 20.65 0.14 12.26
CA LYS A 75 21.49 1.36 12.26
C LYS A 75 21.95 1.72 10.84
N SER A 76 22.22 3.01 10.61
CA SER A 76 22.98 3.45 9.44
C SER A 76 24.47 3.14 9.62
N MET A 77 25.04 2.37 8.69
CA MET A 77 26.42 1.88 8.74
C MET A 77 27.11 2.08 7.39
N SER A 78 28.39 2.46 7.44
CA SER A 78 29.31 2.39 6.29
C SER A 78 29.55 0.95 5.85
N GLU A 79 30.03 0.74 4.62
CA GLU A 79 30.36 -0.61 4.14
C GLU A 79 31.39 -1.33 5.04
N THR A 80 32.36 -0.57 5.57
CA THR A 80 33.37 -1.09 6.50
C THR A 80 32.78 -1.56 7.83
N GLU A 81 31.77 -0.86 8.34
CA GLU A 81 31.05 -1.24 9.55
C GLU A 81 30.14 -2.46 9.31
N VAL A 82 29.47 -2.51 8.14
CA VAL A 82 28.68 -3.67 7.74
C VAL A 82 29.55 -4.92 7.68
N ASP A 83 30.76 -4.81 7.13
CA ASP A 83 31.71 -5.93 7.07
C ASP A 83 32.23 -6.33 8.46
N LEU A 84 32.48 -5.38 9.36
CA LEU A 84 32.83 -5.67 10.75
C LEU A 84 31.72 -6.48 11.44
N VAL A 85 30.47 -6.02 11.34
CA VAL A 85 29.33 -6.66 11.99
C VAL A 85 29.01 -8.01 11.35
N ARG A 86 29.03 -8.10 10.03
CA ARG A 86 28.73 -9.34 9.30
C ARG A 86 29.74 -10.46 9.59
N ASN A 87 30.97 -10.11 9.96
CA ASN A 87 32.02 -11.07 10.31
C ASN A 87 32.02 -11.47 11.80
N ASP A 88 31.16 -10.90 12.64
CA ASP A 88 31.08 -11.29 14.05
C ASP A 88 30.46 -12.70 14.19
N PRO A 89 31.06 -13.61 14.98
CA PRO A 89 30.59 -14.98 15.11
C PRO A 89 29.20 -15.13 15.76
N ASN A 90 28.71 -14.10 16.44
CA ASN A 90 27.39 -14.08 17.08
C ASN A 90 26.29 -13.54 16.17
N VAL A 91 26.65 -12.90 15.05
CA VAL A 91 25.68 -12.40 14.06
C VAL A 91 25.18 -13.57 13.20
N GLU A 92 23.86 -13.65 13.02
CA GLU A 92 23.22 -14.64 12.16
C GLU A 92 23.12 -14.15 10.73
N TYR A 93 22.66 -12.91 10.55
CA TYR A 93 22.70 -12.21 9.27
C TYR A 93 22.58 -10.70 9.44
N VAL A 94 23.02 -9.99 8.40
CA VAL A 94 22.83 -8.54 8.23
C VAL A 94 22.00 -8.34 6.97
N GLU A 95 20.84 -7.72 7.10
CA GLU A 95 19.95 -7.39 5.99
C GLU A 95 19.88 -5.87 5.82
N GLN A 96 19.83 -5.39 4.58
CA GLN A 96 19.63 -3.97 4.31
C GLN A 96 18.16 -3.59 4.53
N ASP A 97 17.94 -2.49 5.26
CA ASP A 97 16.61 -2.01 5.68
C ASP A 97 15.75 -1.63 4.46
N ARG A 98 14.43 -1.55 4.62
CA ARG A 98 13.48 -1.32 3.51
C ARG A 98 12.40 -0.32 3.86
N ASP A 99 12.04 0.51 2.88
CA ASP A 99 10.87 1.37 2.99
C ASP A 99 9.57 0.55 3.09
N VAL A 100 8.63 1.03 3.92
CA VAL A 100 7.28 0.47 4.08
C VAL A 100 6.21 1.56 3.94
N TYR A 101 5.27 1.37 3.00
CA TYR A 101 4.17 2.31 2.71
C TYR A 101 2.90 2.01 3.53
N GLY A 102 2.05 3.02 3.76
CA GLY A 102 0.72 2.88 4.36
C GLY A 102 -0.39 3.05 3.31
N PHE A 103 -1.54 2.39 3.49
CA PHE A 103 -2.56 2.16 2.44
C PHE A 103 -3.78 3.10 2.53
N GLY A 104 -4.35 3.51 1.38
CA GLY A 104 -5.50 4.41 1.27
C GLY A 104 -6.80 3.82 0.64
N ILE A 105 -7.97 4.31 1.10
CA ILE A 105 -9.28 4.01 0.50
C ILE A 105 -9.52 4.90 -0.73
N ILE A 106 -9.87 4.29 -1.86
CA ILE A 106 -10.21 4.91 -3.14
C ILE A 106 -11.75 4.92 -3.34
N GLU A 107 -12.27 6.00 -3.92
CA GLU A 107 -13.65 6.08 -4.43
C GLU A 107 -13.62 6.12 -5.98
N GLN A 108 -14.26 5.15 -6.63
CA GLN A 108 -14.57 5.19 -8.07
C GLN A 108 -15.99 5.78 -8.24
N PRO A 109 -16.12 7.01 -8.76
CA PRO A 109 -17.42 7.60 -9.06
C PRO A 109 -18.06 6.94 -10.29
N LYS A 110 -19.39 6.99 -10.36
CA LYS A 110 -20.18 6.40 -11.47
C LYS A 110 -19.84 4.93 -11.73
N ALA A 111 -19.56 4.20 -10.66
CA ALA A 111 -19.38 2.76 -10.73
C ALA A 111 -20.69 2.08 -11.13
N SER A 112 -20.59 0.89 -11.73
CA SER A 112 -21.76 0.09 -12.04
C SER A 112 -22.55 -0.22 -10.76
N TRP A 113 -23.87 -0.33 -10.88
CA TRP A 113 -24.76 -0.45 -9.73
C TRP A 113 -24.37 -1.62 -8.80
N ASN A 114 -23.86 -2.70 -9.37
CA ASN A 114 -23.41 -3.89 -8.66
C ASN A 114 -22.20 -3.60 -7.76
N LEU A 115 -21.20 -2.87 -8.26
CA LEU A 115 -20.06 -2.42 -7.46
C LEU A 115 -20.51 -1.44 -6.38
N GLY A 116 -21.32 -0.46 -6.76
CA GLY A 116 -21.91 0.49 -5.81
C GLY A 116 -22.67 -0.22 -4.68
N ARG A 117 -23.43 -1.27 -5.00
CA ARG A 117 -24.22 -2.02 -4.03
C ARG A 117 -23.38 -2.84 -3.05
N ILE A 118 -22.27 -3.43 -3.47
CA ILE A 118 -21.39 -4.18 -2.57
C ILE A 118 -20.45 -3.27 -1.77
N ALA A 119 -20.25 -2.02 -2.18
CA ALA A 119 -19.45 -1.03 -1.43
C ALA A 119 -20.29 -0.16 -0.49
N ASN A 120 -21.62 -0.21 -0.58
CA ASN A 120 -22.50 0.63 0.23
C ASN A 120 -23.62 -0.20 0.84
N ARG A 121 -23.97 0.05 2.10
CA ARG A 121 -25.08 -0.65 2.76
C ARG A 121 -26.45 -0.21 2.22
N LYS A 122 -26.57 1.04 1.75
CA LYS A 122 -27.78 1.59 1.13
C LYS A 122 -27.76 1.37 -0.39
N ARG A 123 -28.93 1.06 -0.95
CA ARG A 123 -29.15 0.95 -2.40
C ARG A 123 -29.07 2.32 -3.09
N GLY A 124 -28.86 2.30 -4.41
CA GLY A 124 -28.91 3.49 -5.26
C GLY A 124 -27.68 4.40 -5.21
N ILE A 125 -26.60 3.96 -4.54
CA ILE A 125 -25.31 4.67 -4.52
C ILE A 125 -24.42 4.08 -5.62
N ASP A 126 -24.02 4.92 -6.57
CA ASP A 126 -23.23 4.59 -7.77
C ASP A 126 -21.72 4.84 -7.56
N LYS A 127 -21.23 4.58 -6.35
CA LYS A 127 -19.84 4.79 -5.96
C LYS A 127 -19.24 3.50 -5.45
N TYR A 128 -18.11 3.08 -6.02
CA TYR A 128 -17.37 1.94 -5.51
C TYR A 128 -16.23 2.41 -4.62
N VAL A 129 -16.37 2.17 -3.32
CA VAL A 129 -15.35 2.47 -2.31
C VAL A 129 -14.55 1.20 -2.06
N TYR A 130 -13.22 1.26 -2.14
CA TYR A 130 -12.33 0.11 -1.97
C TYR A 130 -10.92 0.55 -1.55
N ASP A 131 -10.16 -0.31 -0.90
CA ASP A 131 -8.73 -0.08 -0.62
C ASP A 131 -7.90 -0.18 -1.90
N GLU A 132 -6.90 0.68 -2.07
CA GLU A 132 -6.05 0.72 -3.26
C GLU A 132 -5.33 -0.61 -3.56
N THR A 133 -5.06 -1.41 -2.52
CA THR A 133 -4.41 -2.73 -2.64
C THR A 133 -5.38 -3.84 -3.03
N ALA A 134 -6.55 -3.52 -3.56
CA ALA A 134 -7.64 -4.47 -3.81
C ALA A 134 -7.23 -5.69 -4.64
N GLY A 135 -6.86 -6.79 -3.99
CA GLY A 135 -6.36 -8.02 -4.63
C GLY A 135 -4.88 -8.02 -5.00
N GLU A 136 -4.09 -7.06 -4.51
CA GLU A 136 -2.65 -7.05 -4.72
C GLU A 136 -2.01 -8.32 -4.15
N GLY A 137 -1.09 -8.96 -4.89
CA GLY A 137 -0.42 -10.17 -4.41
C GLY A 137 -1.31 -11.42 -4.34
N THR A 138 -2.58 -11.35 -4.74
CA THR A 138 -3.47 -12.51 -4.87
C THR A 138 -3.54 -13.02 -6.31
N CYS A 139 -3.99 -14.27 -6.47
CA CYS A 139 -4.30 -14.85 -7.76
C CYS A 139 -5.71 -15.44 -7.77
N ALA A 140 -6.41 -15.30 -8.89
CA ALA A 140 -7.76 -15.78 -9.09
C ALA A 140 -7.82 -16.76 -10.26
N TYR A 141 -8.27 -17.99 -10.02
CA TYR A 141 -8.59 -18.93 -11.09
C TYR A 141 -10.05 -18.79 -11.50
N VAL A 142 -10.29 -18.76 -12.81
CA VAL A 142 -11.63 -18.74 -13.41
C VAL A 142 -11.79 -20.03 -14.20
N ILE A 143 -12.58 -20.98 -13.67
CA ILE A 143 -12.87 -22.26 -14.32
C ILE A 143 -14.19 -22.11 -15.10
N ASP A 144 -14.12 -21.92 -16.41
CA ASP A 144 -15.26 -21.46 -17.23
C ASP A 144 -15.10 -21.76 -18.75
N THR A 145 -15.64 -20.93 -19.65
CA THR A 145 -15.48 -20.98 -21.12
C THR A 145 -14.10 -20.50 -21.60
N GLY A 146 -13.25 -20.06 -20.66
CA GLY A 146 -11.94 -19.44 -20.91
C GLY A 146 -11.92 -17.98 -20.44
N VAL A 147 -10.81 -17.27 -20.65
CA VAL A 147 -10.70 -15.83 -20.46
C VAL A 147 -10.01 -15.23 -21.68
N ASP A 148 -10.54 -14.13 -22.22
CA ASP A 148 -9.82 -13.27 -23.15
C ASP A 148 -8.76 -12.47 -22.38
N ASP A 149 -7.54 -13.03 -22.32
CA ASP A 149 -6.43 -12.45 -21.59
C ASP A 149 -5.80 -11.22 -22.27
N THR A 150 -6.25 -10.90 -23.49
CA THR A 150 -5.84 -9.70 -24.23
C THR A 150 -6.76 -8.50 -24.00
N HIS A 151 -7.88 -8.69 -23.29
CA HIS A 151 -8.84 -7.62 -23.04
C HIS A 151 -8.17 -6.43 -22.30
N PRO A 152 -8.28 -5.20 -22.81
CA PRO A 152 -7.53 -4.04 -22.28
C PRO A 152 -7.84 -3.73 -20.82
N ASP A 153 -9.07 -4.01 -20.38
CA ASP A 153 -9.51 -3.76 -18.99
C ASP A 153 -8.82 -4.70 -17.97
N PHE A 154 -8.09 -5.74 -18.39
CA PHE A 154 -7.25 -6.54 -17.49
C PHE A 154 -5.82 -6.00 -17.36
N GLY A 155 -5.37 -5.10 -18.23
CA GLY A 155 -4.04 -4.47 -18.15
C GLY A 155 -2.88 -5.47 -18.07
N GLY A 156 -2.99 -6.63 -18.72
CA GLY A 156 -1.99 -7.70 -18.70
C GLY A 156 -1.99 -8.59 -17.44
N ARG A 157 -2.95 -8.41 -16.53
CA ARG A 157 -3.06 -9.22 -15.29
C ARG A 157 -3.77 -10.56 -15.50
N ALA A 158 -4.50 -10.72 -16.60
CA ALA A 158 -5.15 -11.98 -16.98
C ALA A 158 -4.22 -12.85 -17.85
N LYS A 159 -4.34 -14.17 -17.73
CA LYS A 159 -3.72 -15.16 -18.61
C LYS A 159 -4.65 -16.34 -18.82
N GLN A 160 -4.87 -16.75 -20.05
CA GLN A 160 -5.54 -18.00 -20.39
C GLN A 160 -4.53 -19.13 -20.37
N ILE A 161 -4.52 -19.93 -19.30
CA ILE A 161 -3.40 -20.83 -19.01
C ILE A 161 -3.66 -22.28 -19.41
N LYS A 162 -4.93 -22.69 -19.56
CA LYS A 162 -5.27 -24.07 -19.90
C LYS A 162 -6.65 -24.17 -20.54
N SER A 163 -6.76 -25.06 -21.53
CA SER A 163 -8.04 -25.57 -22.03
C SER A 163 -8.07 -27.10 -21.97
N PHE A 164 -9.22 -27.63 -21.58
CA PHE A 164 -9.58 -29.05 -21.65
C PHE A 164 -10.60 -29.34 -22.75
N VAL A 165 -10.91 -28.34 -23.59
CA VAL A 165 -11.81 -28.49 -24.74
C VAL A 165 -10.95 -28.71 -25.99
N PRO A 166 -11.09 -29.85 -26.69
CA PRO A 166 -10.29 -30.13 -27.87
C PRO A 166 -10.45 -29.07 -28.95
N GLY A 167 -9.34 -28.53 -29.45
CA GLY A 167 -9.32 -27.55 -30.54
C GLY A 167 -9.71 -26.12 -30.15
N GLU A 168 -10.06 -25.85 -28.89
CA GLU A 168 -10.45 -24.51 -28.43
C GLU A 168 -9.49 -24.03 -27.34
N THR A 169 -8.76 -22.93 -27.58
CA THR A 169 -7.74 -22.43 -26.64
C THR A 169 -8.13 -21.11 -25.97
N THR A 170 -9.07 -20.36 -26.53
CA THR A 170 -9.53 -19.05 -26.06
C THR A 170 -11.00 -19.07 -25.63
N ASP A 171 -11.47 -17.97 -25.05
CA ASP A 171 -12.89 -17.80 -24.70
C ASP A 171 -13.74 -17.39 -25.90
N GLY A 172 -14.21 -18.36 -26.68
CA GLY A 172 -15.09 -18.09 -27.82
C GLY A 172 -16.56 -17.82 -27.46
N HIS A 173 -16.97 -18.06 -26.20
CA HIS A 173 -18.34 -17.78 -25.75
C HIS A 173 -18.47 -16.40 -25.07
N GLY A 174 -17.49 -16.04 -24.24
CA GLY A 174 -17.44 -14.76 -23.52
C GLY A 174 -17.99 -14.77 -22.09
N HIS A 175 -18.50 -15.91 -21.61
CA HIS A 175 -19.01 -16.00 -20.23
C HIS A 175 -17.86 -15.95 -19.22
N GLY A 176 -16.79 -16.68 -19.46
CA GLY A 176 -15.61 -16.69 -18.60
C GLY A 176 -14.89 -15.34 -18.55
N THR A 177 -14.79 -14.64 -19.68
CA THR A 177 -14.30 -13.26 -19.75
C THR A 177 -15.18 -12.31 -18.94
N HIS A 178 -16.50 -12.43 -19.04
CA HIS A 178 -17.45 -11.60 -18.29
C HIS A 178 -17.30 -11.76 -16.78
N VAL A 179 -17.24 -13.01 -16.28
CA VAL A 179 -17.06 -13.26 -14.84
C VAL A 179 -15.66 -12.90 -14.34
N ALA A 180 -14.62 -13.07 -15.16
CA ALA A 180 -13.27 -12.58 -14.86
C ALA A 180 -13.25 -11.05 -14.73
N GLY A 181 -14.05 -10.37 -15.56
CA GLY A 181 -14.27 -8.93 -15.51
C GLY A 181 -14.76 -8.46 -14.15
N ILE A 182 -15.88 -9.03 -13.69
CA ILE A 182 -16.50 -8.74 -12.39
C ILE A 182 -15.52 -9.02 -11.24
N LEU A 183 -14.70 -10.06 -11.36
CA LEU A 183 -13.75 -10.44 -10.33
C LEU A 183 -12.64 -9.40 -10.18
N GLY A 184 -11.98 -9.02 -11.28
CA GLY A 184 -10.72 -8.29 -11.18
C GLY A 184 -10.31 -7.41 -12.36
N SER A 185 -11.22 -7.00 -13.25
CA SER A 185 -10.87 -5.96 -14.24
C SER A 185 -10.70 -4.58 -13.60
N THR A 186 -10.09 -3.65 -14.33
CA THR A 186 -9.87 -2.27 -13.86
C THR A 186 -11.19 -1.53 -13.69
N THR A 187 -12.11 -1.65 -14.66
CA THR A 187 -13.37 -0.87 -14.65
C THR A 187 -14.47 -1.53 -13.81
N TYR A 188 -14.69 -2.83 -13.99
CA TYR A 188 -15.83 -3.58 -13.43
C TYR A 188 -15.44 -4.50 -12.27
N GLY A 189 -14.15 -4.70 -12.05
CA GLY A 189 -13.64 -5.64 -11.05
C GLY A 189 -13.76 -5.16 -9.61
N VAL A 190 -14.00 -6.11 -8.71
CA VAL A 190 -13.90 -5.92 -7.26
C VAL A 190 -12.43 -5.90 -6.80
N ALA A 191 -11.65 -6.91 -7.18
CA ALA A 191 -10.24 -7.05 -6.83
C ALA A 191 -9.35 -6.52 -7.96
N LYS A 192 -9.30 -5.20 -8.12
CA LYS A 192 -8.68 -4.51 -9.28
C LYS A 192 -7.18 -4.73 -9.46
N GLN A 193 -6.48 -5.34 -8.50
CA GLN A 193 -5.04 -5.64 -8.56
C GLN A 193 -4.75 -7.15 -8.61
N THR A 194 -5.76 -8.02 -8.57
CA THR A 194 -5.53 -9.47 -8.62
C THR A 194 -5.05 -9.92 -9.99
N ARG A 195 -4.22 -10.96 -10.00
CA ARG A 195 -3.87 -11.70 -11.23
C ARG A 195 -4.95 -12.72 -11.53
N ILE A 196 -5.28 -12.92 -12.81
CA ILE A 196 -6.37 -13.81 -13.24
C ILE A 196 -5.81 -14.93 -14.11
N PHE A 197 -6.25 -16.16 -13.86
CA PHE A 197 -5.86 -17.36 -14.59
C PHE A 197 -7.09 -18.09 -15.11
N GLY A 198 -7.29 -18.07 -16.42
CA GLY A 198 -8.40 -18.76 -17.09
C GLY A 198 -8.11 -20.25 -17.31
N VAL A 199 -9.08 -21.09 -16.95
CA VAL A 199 -9.09 -22.54 -17.15
C VAL A 199 -10.37 -22.91 -17.89
N LYS A 200 -10.25 -23.22 -19.17
CA LYS A 200 -11.40 -23.53 -20.04
C LYS A 200 -11.83 -24.98 -19.87
N VAL A 201 -13.06 -25.17 -19.41
CA VAL A 201 -13.74 -26.47 -19.24
C VAL A 201 -15.08 -26.55 -19.97
N LEU A 202 -15.63 -25.39 -20.35
CA LEU A 202 -16.83 -25.25 -21.19
C LEU A 202 -16.43 -24.84 -22.61
N ASP A 203 -17.12 -25.37 -23.62
CA ASP A 203 -16.89 -25.05 -25.02
C ASP A 203 -17.48 -23.68 -25.43
N ASN A 204 -17.32 -23.32 -26.70
CA ASN A 204 -17.79 -22.04 -27.23
C ASN A 204 -19.33 -21.91 -27.29
N ASN A 205 -20.08 -22.98 -27.02
CA ASN A 205 -21.54 -22.95 -26.85
C ASN A 205 -21.95 -22.97 -25.37
N ASN A 206 -21.00 -22.73 -24.45
CA ASN A 206 -21.18 -22.79 -23.01
C ASN A 206 -21.58 -24.19 -22.50
N GLN A 207 -21.16 -25.25 -23.19
CA GLN A 207 -21.46 -26.63 -22.81
C GLN A 207 -20.23 -27.34 -22.27
N GLY A 208 -20.44 -28.23 -21.30
CA GLY A 208 -19.37 -28.92 -20.60
C GLY A 208 -19.80 -30.27 -20.10
N TYR A 209 -18.81 -31.09 -19.75
CA TYR A 209 -19.02 -32.34 -19.02
C TYR A 209 -18.50 -32.17 -17.60
N GLU A 210 -19.17 -32.78 -16.62
CA GLU A 210 -18.70 -32.81 -15.23
C GLU A 210 -17.24 -33.28 -15.14
N SER A 211 -16.85 -34.27 -15.94
CA SER A 211 -15.47 -34.76 -16.01
C SER A 211 -14.46 -33.69 -16.40
N ARG A 212 -14.79 -32.77 -17.33
CA ARG A 212 -13.92 -31.64 -17.71
C ARG A 212 -13.82 -30.61 -16.60
N ILE A 213 -14.92 -30.35 -15.89
CA ILE A 213 -14.89 -29.45 -14.72
C ILE A 213 -13.98 -30.02 -13.63
N ILE A 214 -14.11 -31.33 -13.34
CA ILE A 214 -13.24 -32.03 -12.38
C ILE A 214 -11.77 -31.98 -12.83
N GLN A 215 -11.47 -32.16 -14.13
CA GLN A 215 -10.11 -31.99 -14.66
C GLN A 215 -9.59 -30.56 -14.48
N GLY A 216 -10.44 -29.55 -14.65
CA GLY A 216 -10.09 -28.16 -14.36
C GLY A 216 -9.73 -27.95 -12.90
N ILE A 217 -10.53 -28.50 -11.98
CA ILE A 217 -10.26 -28.47 -10.53
C ILE A 217 -8.93 -29.16 -10.19
N ASP A 218 -8.70 -30.36 -10.71
CA ASP A 218 -7.46 -31.13 -10.51
C ASP A 218 -6.23 -30.38 -11.04
N PHE A 219 -6.36 -29.72 -12.19
CA PHE A 219 -5.31 -28.86 -12.72
C PHE A 219 -4.99 -27.69 -11.80
N VAL A 220 -5.99 -27.00 -11.25
CA VAL A 220 -5.78 -25.88 -10.31
C VAL A 220 -5.05 -26.35 -9.05
N VAL A 221 -5.37 -27.53 -8.51
CA VAL A 221 -4.68 -28.12 -7.34
C VAL A 221 -3.16 -28.23 -7.56
N ASN A 222 -2.74 -28.54 -8.79
CA ASN A 222 -1.33 -28.73 -9.13
C ASN A 222 -0.66 -27.44 -9.59
N ASP A 223 -1.35 -26.63 -10.40
CA ASP A 223 -0.82 -25.41 -10.98
C ASP A 223 -0.62 -24.32 -9.91
N GLN A 224 -1.50 -24.24 -8.90
CA GLN A 224 -1.41 -23.22 -7.85
C GLN A 224 -0.07 -23.24 -7.10
N LYS A 225 0.54 -24.42 -6.94
CA LYS A 225 1.82 -24.61 -6.23
C LYS A 225 2.99 -23.96 -6.96
N LYS A 226 2.81 -23.64 -8.24
CA LYS A 226 3.81 -23.00 -9.10
C LYS A 226 3.62 -21.49 -9.20
N ARG A 227 2.53 -20.95 -8.64
CA ARG A 227 2.20 -19.52 -8.74
C ARG A 227 2.77 -18.76 -7.54
N ARG A 228 3.30 -17.56 -7.82
CA ARG A 228 3.72 -16.60 -6.78
C ARG A 228 2.54 -15.69 -6.44
N CYS A 229 1.79 -16.07 -5.40
CA CYS A 229 0.59 -15.38 -4.92
C CYS A 229 0.68 -15.24 -3.39
N PRO A 230 1.58 -14.38 -2.88
CA PRO A 230 1.95 -14.35 -1.46
C PRO A 230 0.77 -14.04 -0.52
N LYS A 231 -0.28 -13.41 -1.03
CA LYS A 231 -1.47 -13.07 -0.24
C LYS A 231 -2.65 -14.01 -0.45
N GLY A 232 -2.44 -15.13 -1.17
CA GLY A 232 -3.44 -16.20 -1.30
C GLY A 232 -4.02 -16.37 -2.70
N ILE A 233 -4.82 -17.43 -2.85
CA ILE A 233 -5.41 -17.88 -4.10
C ILE A 233 -6.91 -18.06 -3.92
N VAL A 234 -7.67 -17.53 -4.87
CA VAL A 234 -9.12 -17.65 -4.93
C VAL A 234 -9.53 -18.35 -6.23
N VAL A 235 -10.64 -19.08 -6.20
CA VAL A 235 -11.16 -19.85 -7.35
C VAL A 235 -12.64 -19.52 -7.52
N ASN A 236 -12.98 -19.07 -8.72
CA ASN A 236 -14.35 -18.84 -9.17
C ASN A 236 -14.80 -20.00 -10.06
N LEU A 237 -15.92 -20.63 -9.69
CA LEU A 237 -16.64 -21.56 -10.55
C LEU A 237 -18.07 -21.07 -10.77
N SER A 238 -18.33 -20.55 -11.95
CA SER A 238 -19.64 -20.04 -12.38
C SER A 238 -20.41 -21.07 -13.23
N THR A 239 -20.29 -22.34 -12.87
CA THR A 239 -20.95 -23.49 -13.50
C THR A 239 -21.25 -24.58 -12.47
N GLY A 240 -22.13 -25.52 -12.83
CA GLY A 240 -22.54 -26.60 -11.95
C GLY A 240 -23.33 -27.66 -12.69
N ALA A 241 -23.71 -28.70 -11.94
CA ALA A 241 -24.53 -29.81 -12.43
C ALA A 241 -25.54 -30.20 -11.35
N ALA A 242 -26.45 -31.13 -11.68
CA ALA A 242 -27.22 -31.83 -10.66
C ALA A 242 -26.27 -32.47 -9.62
N LYS A 243 -26.77 -32.69 -8.40
CA LYS A 243 -25.99 -33.20 -7.27
C LYS A 243 -25.17 -34.44 -7.66
N SER A 244 -23.85 -34.31 -7.55
CA SER A 244 -22.88 -35.35 -7.86
C SER A 244 -21.91 -35.53 -6.69
N LYS A 245 -21.82 -36.78 -6.21
CA LYS A 245 -20.91 -37.15 -5.13
C LYS A 245 -19.44 -36.94 -5.51
N ILE A 246 -19.08 -37.27 -6.76
CA ILE A 246 -17.70 -37.14 -7.22
C ILE A 246 -17.32 -35.68 -7.45
N PHE A 247 -18.25 -34.86 -7.94
CA PHE A 247 -18.00 -33.43 -8.10
C PHE A 247 -17.83 -32.73 -6.74
N ASN A 248 -18.68 -33.05 -5.75
CA ASN A 248 -18.50 -32.54 -4.38
C ASN A 248 -17.17 -32.98 -3.77
N ALA A 249 -16.75 -34.23 -4.00
CA ALA A 249 -15.46 -34.71 -3.52
C ALA A 249 -14.28 -33.94 -4.14
N ALA A 250 -14.34 -33.62 -5.43
CA ALA A 250 -13.34 -32.79 -6.10
C ALA A 250 -13.31 -31.37 -5.55
N ALA A 251 -14.48 -30.76 -5.34
CA ALA A 251 -14.62 -29.44 -4.71
C ALA A 251 -14.00 -29.40 -3.30
N ALA A 252 -14.35 -30.36 -2.45
CA ALA A 252 -13.81 -30.47 -1.10
C ALA A 252 -12.29 -30.71 -1.10
N ALA A 253 -11.77 -31.46 -2.06
CA ALA A 253 -10.33 -31.66 -2.23
C ALA A 253 -9.61 -30.35 -2.59
N LEU A 254 -10.19 -29.52 -3.47
CA LEU A 254 -9.66 -28.20 -3.77
C LEU A 254 -9.66 -27.29 -2.54
N VAL A 255 -10.77 -27.22 -1.79
CA VAL A 255 -10.86 -26.41 -0.57
C VAL A 255 -9.76 -26.78 0.45
N LYS A 256 -9.45 -28.08 0.60
CA LYS A 256 -8.39 -28.56 1.50
C LYS A 256 -6.98 -28.07 1.15
N THR A 257 -6.76 -27.55 -0.06
CA THR A 257 -5.46 -27.01 -0.46
C THR A 257 -5.16 -25.61 0.07
N GLY A 258 -6.12 -24.98 0.76
CA GLY A 258 -5.95 -23.64 1.35
C GLY A 258 -6.37 -22.49 0.44
N VAL A 259 -6.91 -22.77 -0.75
CA VAL A 259 -7.55 -21.75 -1.60
C VAL A 259 -8.90 -21.32 -1.04
N PHE A 260 -9.39 -20.15 -1.43
CA PHE A 260 -10.81 -19.83 -1.36
C PHE A 260 -11.52 -20.41 -2.58
N PHE A 261 -12.63 -21.11 -2.39
CA PHE A 261 -13.45 -21.63 -3.47
C PHE A 261 -14.90 -21.12 -3.39
N GLY A 262 -15.26 -20.28 -4.36
CA GLY A 262 -16.62 -19.77 -4.55
C GLY A 262 -17.33 -20.46 -5.71
N ALA A 263 -18.58 -20.84 -5.51
CA ALA A 263 -19.42 -21.44 -6.54
C ALA A 263 -20.79 -20.76 -6.64
N ALA A 264 -21.29 -20.65 -7.87
CA ALA A 264 -22.65 -20.16 -8.15
C ALA A 264 -23.71 -21.12 -7.56
N ALA A 265 -24.79 -20.57 -6.98
CA ALA A 265 -25.86 -21.38 -6.39
C ALA A 265 -26.71 -22.12 -7.43
N GLY A 266 -26.76 -21.64 -8.68
CA GLY A 266 -27.61 -22.15 -9.76
C GLY A 266 -28.79 -21.21 -10.07
N ASN A 267 -29.41 -21.41 -11.24
CA ASN A 267 -30.40 -20.48 -11.82
C ASN A 267 -31.75 -21.15 -12.09
N PHE A 268 -32.18 -22.08 -11.23
CA PHE A 268 -33.31 -22.98 -11.46
C PHE A 268 -34.50 -22.72 -10.55
N ASN A 269 -34.46 -21.69 -9.71
CA ASN A 269 -35.44 -21.45 -8.65
C ASN A 269 -35.66 -22.70 -7.75
N ASP A 270 -34.57 -23.37 -7.37
CA ASP A 270 -34.61 -24.60 -6.58
C ASP A 270 -33.62 -24.55 -5.39
N ASP A 271 -33.70 -25.54 -4.50
CA ASP A 271 -32.79 -25.69 -3.37
C ASP A 271 -31.36 -26.00 -3.88
N ALA A 272 -30.40 -25.16 -3.52
CA ALA A 272 -29.00 -25.29 -3.91
C ALA A 272 -28.35 -26.61 -3.44
N SER A 273 -28.96 -27.33 -2.48
CA SER A 273 -28.54 -28.67 -2.06
C SER A 273 -28.76 -29.78 -3.10
N ASN A 274 -29.53 -29.49 -4.16
CA ASN A 274 -29.76 -30.37 -5.30
C ASN A 274 -28.70 -30.23 -6.41
N TYR A 275 -27.72 -29.34 -6.25
CA TYR A 275 -26.74 -29.01 -7.28
C TYR A 275 -25.29 -29.11 -6.75
N SER A 276 -24.37 -29.44 -7.64
CA SER A 276 -22.93 -29.52 -7.34
C SER A 276 -22.15 -28.45 -8.09
N PRO A 277 -21.12 -27.85 -7.45
CA PRO A 277 -20.56 -28.24 -6.15
C PRO A 277 -21.23 -27.59 -4.93
N GLY A 278 -22.26 -26.74 -5.11
CA GLY A 278 -22.87 -25.96 -4.00
C GLY A 278 -23.49 -26.80 -2.86
N SER A 279 -23.86 -28.05 -3.14
CA SER A 279 -24.34 -28.98 -2.13
C SER A 279 -23.25 -29.47 -1.15
N ASP A 280 -21.97 -29.25 -1.44
CA ASP A 280 -20.88 -29.57 -0.51
C ASP A 280 -20.70 -28.45 0.56
N PRO A 281 -20.68 -28.79 1.87
CA PRO A 281 -20.60 -27.82 2.96
C PRO A 281 -19.29 -27.02 3.05
N SER A 282 -18.23 -27.45 2.39
CA SER A 282 -16.94 -26.77 2.41
C SER A 282 -16.83 -25.61 1.39
N VAL A 283 -17.76 -25.52 0.44
CA VAL A 283 -17.79 -24.53 -0.64
C VAL A 283 -18.56 -23.28 -0.19
N CYS A 284 -18.06 -22.09 -0.55
CA CYS A 284 -18.77 -20.83 -0.32
C CYS A 284 -19.77 -20.59 -1.47
N VAL A 285 -21.07 -20.74 -1.20
CA VAL A 285 -22.11 -20.74 -2.24
C VAL A 285 -22.78 -19.38 -2.38
N VAL A 286 -22.89 -18.89 -3.62
CA VAL A 286 -23.31 -17.51 -3.90
C VAL A 286 -24.62 -17.47 -4.70
N GLY A 287 -25.66 -16.90 -4.08
CA GLY A 287 -26.94 -16.56 -4.72
C GLY A 287 -26.92 -15.18 -5.38
N GLY A 288 -27.89 -14.89 -6.24
CA GLY A 288 -27.94 -13.63 -6.99
C GLY A 288 -29.11 -12.72 -6.61
N THR A 289 -28.89 -11.41 -6.60
CA THR A 289 -29.96 -10.40 -6.42
C THR A 289 -30.06 -9.44 -7.60
N ASP A 290 -31.21 -8.79 -7.73
CA ASP A 290 -31.40 -7.63 -8.59
C ASP A 290 -30.98 -6.32 -7.89
N LYS A 291 -31.12 -5.19 -8.61
CA LYS A 291 -30.83 -3.85 -8.12
C LYS A 291 -31.76 -3.34 -7.01
N ASP A 292 -32.90 -3.98 -6.84
CA ASP A 292 -33.92 -3.62 -5.86
C ASP A 292 -33.79 -4.47 -4.57
N ASP A 293 -32.68 -5.18 -4.43
CA ASP A 293 -32.38 -6.13 -3.35
C ASP A 293 -33.40 -7.27 -3.27
N LYS A 294 -33.89 -7.81 -4.38
CA LYS A 294 -34.69 -9.05 -4.40
C LYS A 294 -33.85 -10.21 -4.93
N PRO A 295 -34.14 -11.47 -4.55
CA PRO A 295 -33.61 -12.63 -5.26
C PRO A 295 -33.94 -12.47 -6.75
N PHE A 296 -32.94 -12.55 -7.63
CA PHE A 296 -33.20 -12.22 -9.04
C PHE A 296 -34.17 -13.24 -9.67
N PHE A 297 -35.03 -12.73 -10.54
CA PHE A 297 -36.03 -13.53 -11.24
C PHE A 297 -36.28 -12.94 -12.62
N ILE A 298 -36.07 -13.75 -13.66
CA ILE A 298 -36.33 -13.40 -15.05
C ILE A 298 -37.31 -14.41 -15.61
N LYS A 299 -38.52 -13.93 -15.96
CA LYS A 299 -39.57 -14.79 -16.50
C LYS A 299 -39.18 -15.35 -17.86
N GLY A 300 -39.33 -16.66 -18.03
CA GLY A 300 -39.11 -17.34 -19.30
C GLY A 300 -40.07 -16.85 -20.37
N ARG A 301 -39.61 -16.77 -21.63
CA ARG A 301 -40.44 -16.42 -22.80
C ARG A 301 -40.70 -17.65 -23.66
N GLY A 302 -41.91 -17.76 -24.21
CA GLY A 302 -42.23 -18.81 -25.20
C GLY A 302 -42.12 -20.25 -24.68
N GLY A 303 -42.47 -20.48 -23.41
CA GLY A 303 -42.41 -21.82 -22.79
C GLY A 303 -41.04 -22.22 -22.24
N GLN A 304 -40.04 -21.34 -22.30
CA GLN A 304 -38.77 -21.53 -21.60
C GLN A 304 -38.99 -21.49 -20.07
N PRO A 305 -38.23 -22.27 -19.28
CA PRO A 305 -38.30 -22.20 -17.82
C PRO A 305 -37.89 -20.81 -17.33
N ASP A 306 -38.44 -20.42 -16.18
CA ASP A 306 -38.02 -19.20 -15.49
C ASP A 306 -36.56 -19.29 -15.08
N PHE A 307 -35.85 -18.17 -15.17
CA PHE A 307 -34.44 -18.07 -14.82
C PHE A 307 -34.30 -17.26 -13.53
N ALA A 308 -34.05 -17.94 -12.42
CA ALA A 308 -34.05 -17.31 -11.10
C ALA A 308 -33.03 -17.97 -10.17
N THR A 309 -32.49 -17.20 -9.22
CA THR A 309 -31.49 -17.71 -8.27
C THR A 309 -32.00 -18.92 -7.50
N ASN A 310 -31.16 -19.91 -7.30
CA ASN A 310 -31.39 -20.96 -6.31
C ASN A 310 -31.35 -20.40 -4.88
N PHE A 311 -31.94 -21.15 -3.95
CA PHE A 311 -32.14 -20.76 -2.55
C PHE A 311 -31.80 -21.91 -1.58
N GLY A 312 -32.12 -21.73 -0.30
CA GLY A 312 -31.97 -22.75 0.74
C GLY A 312 -30.73 -22.57 1.62
N ALA A 313 -30.60 -23.45 2.62
CA ALA A 313 -29.58 -23.36 3.67
C ALA A 313 -28.14 -23.54 3.15
N ARG A 314 -27.96 -24.07 1.94
CA ARG A 314 -26.66 -24.20 1.28
C ARG A 314 -26.13 -22.87 0.74
N VAL A 315 -26.98 -21.86 0.53
CA VAL A 315 -26.52 -20.54 0.08
C VAL A 315 -25.88 -19.80 1.27
N ASP A 316 -24.62 -19.42 1.15
CA ASP A 316 -23.88 -18.72 2.21
C ASP A 316 -24.16 -17.22 2.23
N ILE A 317 -24.22 -16.64 1.03
CA ILE A 317 -24.33 -15.21 0.78
C ILE A 317 -24.94 -14.93 -0.60
N PHE A 318 -25.53 -13.76 -0.76
CA PHE A 318 -26.00 -13.24 -2.04
C PHE A 318 -25.13 -12.07 -2.51
N ALA A 319 -25.05 -11.89 -3.82
CA ALA A 319 -24.41 -10.73 -4.46
C ALA A 319 -25.21 -10.30 -5.70
N PRO A 320 -24.95 -9.10 -6.26
CA PRO A 320 -25.56 -8.65 -7.51
C PRO A 320 -25.43 -9.67 -8.64
N GLY A 321 -26.56 -10.09 -9.23
CA GLY A 321 -26.60 -11.16 -10.22
C GLY A 321 -27.46 -10.89 -11.45
N GLN A 322 -28.29 -9.85 -11.49
CA GLN A 322 -29.13 -9.54 -12.67
C GLN A 322 -28.75 -8.20 -13.31
N ASP A 323 -28.65 -8.17 -14.63
CA ASP A 323 -28.29 -6.99 -15.42
C ASP A 323 -26.91 -6.42 -15.00
N ILE A 324 -25.91 -7.30 -15.01
CA ILE A 324 -24.53 -7.00 -14.60
C ILE A 324 -23.69 -6.68 -15.83
N VAL A 325 -23.20 -5.45 -15.90
CA VAL A 325 -22.26 -4.99 -16.93
C VAL A 325 -20.85 -5.42 -16.56
N SER A 326 -20.15 -6.05 -17.51
CA SER A 326 -18.74 -6.41 -17.37
C SER A 326 -18.05 -6.58 -18.73
N THR A 327 -16.79 -7.00 -18.73
CA THR A 327 -15.95 -7.16 -19.92
C THR A 327 -16.52 -8.15 -20.93
N ARG A 328 -16.35 -7.86 -22.22
CA ARG A 328 -16.79 -8.71 -23.34
C ARG A 328 -15.58 -9.24 -24.11
N THR A 329 -15.58 -10.51 -24.53
CA THR A 329 -14.54 -11.06 -25.42
C THR A 329 -14.35 -10.19 -26.66
N GLY A 330 -13.10 -9.94 -27.03
CA GLY A 330 -12.72 -9.09 -28.16
C GLY A 330 -12.80 -7.59 -27.85
N GLY A 331 -13.09 -7.20 -26.61
CA GLY A 331 -13.14 -5.82 -26.16
C GLY A 331 -14.55 -5.26 -25.93
N GLY A 332 -14.60 -4.24 -25.09
CA GLY A 332 -15.83 -3.53 -24.71
C GLY A 332 -16.54 -4.17 -23.53
N GLU A 333 -17.84 -3.94 -23.44
CA GLU A 333 -18.68 -4.41 -22.34
C GLU A 333 -19.89 -5.21 -22.82
N LEU A 334 -20.42 -6.05 -21.93
CA LEU A 334 -21.60 -6.88 -22.12
C LEU A 334 -22.40 -6.95 -20.82
N THR A 335 -23.71 -7.00 -20.93
CA THR A 335 -24.63 -7.21 -19.80
C THR A 335 -25.08 -8.67 -19.75
N MET A 336 -24.90 -9.32 -18.61
CA MET A 336 -25.36 -10.70 -18.37
C MET A 336 -26.04 -10.83 -17.01
N SER A 337 -26.81 -11.90 -16.84
CA SER A 337 -27.55 -12.21 -15.61
C SER A 337 -27.37 -13.66 -15.21
N GLY A 338 -27.25 -13.93 -13.91
CA GLY A 338 -27.16 -15.24 -13.30
C GLY A 338 -26.41 -15.23 -11.96
N THR A 339 -26.53 -16.33 -11.21
CA THR A 339 -25.65 -16.61 -10.07
C THR A 339 -24.17 -16.71 -10.50
N SER A 340 -23.92 -16.99 -11.78
CA SER A 340 -22.62 -16.89 -12.43
C SER A 340 -22.00 -15.50 -12.35
N GLN A 341 -22.80 -14.42 -12.41
CA GLN A 341 -22.36 -13.04 -12.25
C GLN A 341 -22.31 -12.63 -10.77
N ALA A 342 -23.12 -13.26 -9.91
CA ALA A 342 -23.06 -13.02 -8.46
C ALA A 342 -21.78 -13.59 -7.82
N CYS A 343 -21.41 -14.83 -8.17
CA CYS A 343 -20.22 -15.52 -7.65
C CYS A 343 -18.91 -14.70 -7.71
N PRO A 344 -18.50 -14.12 -8.85
CA PRO A 344 -17.23 -13.41 -8.97
C PRO A 344 -17.17 -12.13 -8.13
N HIS A 345 -18.30 -11.53 -7.73
CA HIS A 345 -18.28 -10.44 -6.75
C HIS A 345 -17.74 -10.92 -5.41
N VAL A 346 -18.21 -12.09 -4.94
CA VAL A 346 -17.80 -12.67 -3.65
C VAL A 346 -16.37 -13.20 -3.72
N VAL A 347 -16.00 -13.84 -4.84
CA VAL A 347 -14.61 -14.28 -5.07
C VAL A 347 -13.66 -13.08 -5.14
N GLY A 348 -14.08 -11.98 -5.76
CA GLY A 348 -13.36 -10.72 -5.76
C GLY A 348 -13.24 -10.11 -4.36
N ILE A 349 -14.30 -10.11 -3.54
CA ILE A 349 -14.20 -9.69 -2.13
C ILE A 349 -13.25 -10.60 -1.34
N ALA A 350 -13.22 -11.91 -1.63
CA ALA A 350 -12.28 -12.83 -0.99
C ALA A 350 -10.83 -12.47 -1.33
N ALA A 351 -10.52 -12.19 -2.60
CA ALA A 351 -9.19 -11.72 -3.02
C ALA A 351 -8.84 -10.36 -2.40
N TYR A 352 -9.81 -9.45 -2.35
CA TYR A 352 -9.69 -8.15 -1.69
C TYR A 352 -9.29 -8.29 -0.21
N LEU A 353 -10.05 -9.07 0.55
CA LEU A 353 -9.79 -9.29 1.98
C LEU A 353 -8.52 -10.12 2.23
N ALA A 354 -8.18 -11.04 1.35
CA ALA A 354 -6.91 -11.77 1.45
C ALA A 354 -5.71 -10.81 1.29
N SER A 355 -5.80 -9.84 0.37
CA SER A 355 -4.77 -8.80 0.23
C SER A 355 -4.68 -7.86 1.43
N LEU A 356 -5.83 -7.45 1.96
CA LEU A 356 -5.95 -6.43 3.00
C LEU A 356 -5.70 -6.98 4.41
N GLU A 357 -6.24 -8.16 4.71
CA GLU A 357 -6.26 -8.74 6.07
C GLU A 357 -5.36 -9.98 6.20
N GLY A 358 -4.73 -10.45 5.11
CA GLY A 358 -3.86 -11.63 5.13
C GLY A 358 -4.60 -12.96 5.38
N ILE A 359 -5.94 -12.98 5.22
CA ILE A 359 -6.76 -14.17 5.45
C ILE A 359 -6.74 -15.07 4.21
N THR A 360 -6.56 -16.38 4.40
CA THR A 360 -6.59 -17.38 3.32
C THR A 360 -7.54 -18.55 3.64
N GLY A 361 -7.87 -19.36 2.63
CA GLY A 361 -8.76 -20.52 2.75
C GLY A 361 -10.26 -20.21 2.64
N THR A 362 -11.04 -21.16 2.13
CA THR A 362 -12.49 -20.99 1.90
C THR A 362 -13.26 -20.63 3.17
N LYS A 363 -13.12 -21.40 4.24
CA LYS A 363 -13.91 -21.19 5.45
C LYS A 363 -13.60 -19.84 6.12
N PRO A 364 -12.34 -19.46 6.43
CA PRO A 364 -12.04 -18.17 7.06
C PRO A 364 -12.52 -16.97 6.25
N LEU A 365 -12.27 -16.97 4.93
CA LEU A 365 -12.70 -15.87 4.06
C LEU A 365 -14.23 -15.83 3.90
N CYS A 366 -14.91 -16.97 3.70
CA CYS A 366 -16.37 -17.01 3.61
C CYS A 366 -17.02 -16.56 4.94
N ASP A 367 -16.46 -16.97 6.09
CA ASP A 367 -16.89 -16.52 7.42
C ASP A 367 -16.75 -14.99 7.56
N ARG A 368 -15.59 -14.45 7.14
CA ARG A 368 -15.33 -13.01 7.18
C ARG A 368 -16.29 -12.23 6.30
N ILE A 369 -16.51 -12.69 5.07
CA ILE A 369 -17.46 -12.10 4.11
C ILE A 369 -18.88 -12.13 4.68
N ARG A 370 -19.30 -13.27 5.24
CA ARG A 370 -20.60 -13.38 5.93
C ARG A 370 -20.67 -12.45 7.14
N LYS A 371 -19.60 -12.22 7.88
CA LYS A 371 -19.60 -11.26 9.00
C LYS A 371 -19.79 -9.83 8.52
N LEU A 372 -19.17 -9.45 7.40
CA LEU A 372 -19.23 -8.10 6.83
C LEU A 372 -20.56 -7.78 6.13
N SER A 373 -21.20 -8.79 5.54
CA SER A 373 -22.41 -8.68 4.73
C SER A 373 -23.46 -7.73 5.30
N THR A 374 -24.19 -7.03 4.44
CA THR A 374 -25.41 -6.32 4.86
C THR A 374 -26.50 -7.33 5.18
N LYS A 375 -26.91 -7.37 6.45
CA LYS A 375 -27.91 -8.30 6.97
C LYS A 375 -29.32 -7.81 6.64
N ASN A 376 -30.22 -8.74 6.36
CA ASN A 376 -31.65 -8.47 6.20
C ASN A 376 -31.97 -7.41 5.12
N ALA A 377 -31.09 -7.26 4.13
CA ALA A 377 -31.29 -6.32 3.03
C ALA A 377 -32.20 -6.89 1.93
N ILE A 378 -32.21 -8.22 1.78
CA ILE A 378 -32.89 -8.88 0.66
C ILE A 378 -34.39 -8.93 0.94
N ILE A 379 -35.18 -8.30 0.08
CA ILE A 379 -36.63 -8.22 0.14
C ILE A 379 -37.23 -9.50 -0.42
N ASN A 380 -38.27 -10.05 0.25
CA ASN A 380 -38.96 -11.27 -0.15
C ASN A 380 -38.02 -12.48 -0.33
N GLN A 381 -37.03 -12.60 0.56
CA GLN A 381 -36.13 -13.74 0.56
C GLN A 381 -36.88 -15.06 0.79
N HIS A 382 -36.48 -16.11 0.07
CA HIS A 382 -37.07 -17.44 0.22
C HIS A 382 -36.90 -17.95 1.67
N PRO A 383 -37.92 -18.61 2.26
CA PRO A 383 -37.78 -19.24 3.57
C PRO A 383 -36.55 -20.16 3.67
N ASN A 384 -36.01 -20.31 4.88
CA ASN A 384 -34.82 -21.14 5.17
C ASN A 384 -33.55 -20.79 4.37
N THR A 385 -33.49 -19.57 3.84
CA THR A 385 -32.35 -19.05 3.07
C THR A 385 -31.74 -17.85 3.80
N PRO A 386 -30.41 -17.82 4.01
CA PRO A 386 -29.79 -16.69 4.70
C PRO A 386 -30.01 -15.34 4.00
N ASN A 387 -30.41 -14.33 4.77
CA ASN A 387 -30.56 -12.97 4.27
C ASN A 387 -29.28 -12.15 4.51
N ARG A 388 -28.31 -12.36 3.61
CA ARG A 388 -26.98 -11.74 3.66
C ARG A 388 -26.58 -11.27 2.28
N LEU A 389 -26.44 -9.97 2.09
CA LEU A 389 -25.94 -9.40 0.85
C LEU A 389 -24.47 -8.99 1.00
N ALA A 390 -23.66 -9.35 0.02
CA ALA A 390 -22.22 -9.09 -0.01
C ALA A 390 -21.91 -7.61 0.25
N PHE A 391 -20.91 -7.38 1.11
CA PHE A 391 -20.39 -6.06 1.43
C PHE A 391 -18.86 -6.18 1.51
N ASN A 392 -18.13 -5.35 0.79
CA ASN A 392 -16.67 -5.45 0.69
C ASN A 392 -15.95 -4.99 1.97
N GLY A 393 -16.66 -4.37 2.92
CA GLY A 393 -16.07 -3.91 4.18
C GLY A 393 -15.38 -2.55 4.08
N ALA A 394 -15.23 -2.00 2.87
CA ALA A 394 -14.68 -0.68 2.68
C ALA A 394 -15.73 0.35 3.08
N THR A 395 -15.50 1.03 4.19
CA THR A 395 -16.30 2.19 4.59
C THR A 395 -15.45 3.43 4.41
N LEU A 396 -15.91 4.37 3.59
CA LEU A 396 -15.69 5.78 3.91
C LEU A 396 -16.35 5.94 5.27
N SER A 397 -15.58 6.09 6.36
CA SER A 397 -16.22 6.57 7.58
C SER A 397 -16.93 7.87 7.17
N SER A 398 -18.18 8.05 7.57
CA SER A 398 -18.96 9.24 7.22
C SER A 398 -18.38 10.56 7.76
N ASN A 399 -17.19 10.51 8.36
CA ASN A 399 -16.37 11.63 8.80
C ASN A 399 -15.00 11.73 8.09
N ARG A 400 -14.60 10.78 7.24
CA ARG A 400 -13.35 10.89 6.46
C ARG A 400 -13.56 11.78 5.23
N LYS A 401 -13.47 13.09 5.43
CA LYS A 401 -13.01 13.96 4.33
C LYS A 401 -11.57 13.54 3.98
N PRO A 402 -11.20 13.40 2.70
CA PRO A 402 -9.80 13.22 2.36
C PRO A 402 -9.01 14.38 2.99
N LEU A 403 -7.98 14.07 3.77
CA LEU A 403 -7.32 15.05 4.64
C LEU A 403 -6.68 16.20 3.85
N CYS A 404 -6.29 15.91 2.60
CA CYS A 404 -5.73 16.86 1.66
C CYS A 404 -6.26 16.53 0.26
N THR A 405 -7.24 17.31 -0.21
CA THR A 405 -7.74 17.20 -1.60
C THR A 405 -7.11 18.21 -2.53
N GLU A 406 -6.69 19.34 -1.97
CA GLU A 406 -6.07 20.43 -2.70
C GLU A 406 -4.76 20.83 -2.02
N ILE A 407 -3.79 21.24 -2.83
CA ILE A 407 -2.48 21.69 -2.39
C ILE A 407 -2.26 23.14 -2.79
N LYS A 408 -1.48 23.84 -1.97
CA LYS A 408 -1.01 25.22 -2.13
C LYS A 408 0.46 25.29 -1.72
N GLN A 409 1.15 26.38 -2.07
CA GLN A 409 2.56 26.57 -1.72
C GLN A 409 3.42 25.37 -2.14
N LEU A 410 3.29 24.97 -3.40
CA LEU A 410 4.07 23.87 -3.97
C LEU A 410 5.53 24.27 -4.12
N GLU A 411 6.44 23.40 -3.73
CA GLU A 411 7.88 23.51 -3.87
C GLU A 411 8.43 22.29 -4.60
N PHE A 412 9.33 22.53 -5.55
CA PHE A 412 10.09 21.51 -6.24
C PHE A 412 11.49 21.38 -5.64
N GLY A 413 11.82 20.21 -5.12
CA GLY A 413 13.14 19.89 -4.59
C GLY A 413 14.00 19.15 -5.61
N ILE A 414 15.29 19.50 -5.67
CA ILE A 414 16.29 18.74 -6.43
C ILE A 414 17.62 18.73 -5.68
N ALA A 415 18.26 17.56 -5.67
CA ALA A 415 19.63 17.40 -5.17
C ALA A 415 20.51 16.67 -6.20
N LEU A 416 21.77 17.10 -6.32
CA LEU A 416 22.81 16.45 -7.11
C LEU A 416 23.66 15.54 -6.22
N SER A 417 24.21 14.47 -6.80
CA SER A 417 25.11 13.56 -6.09
C SER A 417 26.41 14.25 -5.70
N ASP A 418 27.06 13.73 -4.66
CA ASP A 418 28.40 14.14 -4.22
C ASP A 418 29.53 13.45 -5.03
N ASP A 419 29.16 12.57 -5.96
CA ASP A 419 30.10 11.85 -6.82
C ASP A 419 31.01 12.79 -7.62
N MET A 420 32.18 12.27 -7.98
CA MET A 420 33.09 12.95 -8.89
C MET A 420 32.39 13.21 -10.23
N PHE A 421 32.42 14.47 -10.69
CA PHE A 421 31.74 14.96 -11.91
C PHE A 421 30.20 15.03 -11.85
N ALA A 422 29.55 14.94 -10.69
CA ALA A 422 28.09 14.97 -10.62
C ALA A 422 27.43 16.36 -10.84
N GLY A 423 28.23 17.43 -10.86
CA GLY A 423 27.76 18.78 -11.20
C GLY A 423 27.58 19.00 -12.70
N THR A 424 27.06 20.16 -13.10
CA THR A 424 26.90 20.54 -14.50
C THR A 424 27.13 22.03 -14.73
N ASN A 425 27.62 22.37 -15.92
CA ASN A 425 27.67 23.74 -16.43
C ASN A 425 26.35 24.19 -17.10
N ASP A 426 25.40 23.28 -17.27
CA ASP A 426 24.10 23.54 -17.89
C ASP A 426 23.19 24.35 -16.95
N GLU A 427 22.22 25.05 -17.54
CA GLU A 427 21.03 25.51 -16.84
C GLU A 427 20.10 24.32 -16.62
N ILE A 428 19.88 23.95 -15.36
CA ILE A 428 18.88 22.97 -14.95
C ILE A 428 17.55 23.68 -14.76
N GLY A 429 16.48 23.14 -15.33
CA GLY A 429 15.11 23.56 -15.06
C GLY A 429 14.18 22.37 -14.87
N ALA A 430 12.93 22.65 -14.49
CA ALA A 430 11.89 21.64 -14.37
C ALA A 430 10.57 22.10 -15.00
N ILE A 431 9.79 21.11 -15.41
CA ILE A 431 8.42 21.29 -15.86
C ILE A 431 7.51 20.36 -15.06
N LEU A 432 6.50 20.91 -14.41
CA LEU A 432 5.43 20.16 -13.74
C LEU A 432 4.19 20.21 -14.61
N GLU A 433 3.65 19.06 -14.99
CA GLU A 433 2.52 18.96 -15.92
C GLU A 433 1.44 18.02 -15.39
N GLY A 434 0.19 18.31 -15.70
CA GLY A 434 -0.94 17.42 -15.40
C GLY A 434 -2.29 18.08 -15.66
N PRO A 435 -3.39 17.50 -15.14
CA PRO A 435 -4.74 18.05 -15.31
C PRO A 435 -4.90 19.49 -14.81
N ALA A 436 -4.06 19.95 -13.88
CA ALA A 436 -4.10 21.32 -13.36
C ALA A 436 -3.43 22.35 -14.27
N GLY A 437 -2.67 21.92 -15.28
CA GLY A 437 -1.92 22.81 -16.19
C GLY A 437 -0.43 22.49 -16.22
N LYS A 438 0.39 23.51 -16.47
CA LYS A 438 1.84 23.38 -16.67
C LYS A 438 2.58 24.50 -15.92
N ALA A 439 3.51 24.14 -15.04
CA ALA A 439 4.51 25.04 -14.48
C ALA A 439 5.87 24.76 -15.12
N GLU A 440 6.57 25.79 -15.61
CA GLU A 440 7.92 25.66 -16.16
C GLU A 440 8.82 26.74 -15.56
N PHE A 441 9.95 26.33 -14.99
CA PHE A 441 10.86 27.22 -14.29
C PHE A 441 12.32 26.75 -14.37
N SER A 442 13.24 27.70 -14.28
CA SER A 442 14.69 27.45 -14.19
C SER A 442 15.10 27.38 -12.72
N ILE A 443 16.02 26.47 -12.41
CA ILE A 443 16.43 26.17 -11.03
C ILE A 443 17.80 26.80 -10.74
N VAL A 444 18.80 26.45 -11.54
CA VAL A 444 20.19 26.88 -11.33
C VAL A 444 20.98 26.73 -12.63
N THR A 445 22.04 27.53 -12.78
CA THR A 445 23.06 27.36 -13.80
C THR A 445 24.40 27.11 -13.11
N ASP A 446 25.23 26.23 -13.67
CA ASP A 446 26.55 25.91 -13.12
C ASP A 446 26.48 25.30 -11.70
N ALA A 447 25.70 24.24 -11.57
CA ALA A 447 25.50 23.56 -10.29
C ALA A 447 26.67 22.63 -9.96
N SER A 448 27.33 22.85 -8.83
CA SER A 448 28.35 21.95 -8.31
C SER A 448 27.76 20.61 -7.83
N ARG A 449 28.59 19.56 -7.74
CA ARG A 449 28.22 18.31 -7.04
C ARG A 449 27.75 18.61 -5.61
N GLY A 450 26.82 17.81 -5.09
CA GLY A 450 26.20 18.02 -3.78
C GLY A 450 25.22 19.20 -3.69
N PHE A 451 24.97 19.90 -4.81
CA PHE A 451 23.97 20.98 -4.85
C PHE A 451 22.60 20.46 -4.42
N ASN A 452 21.90 21.18 -3.55
CA ASN A 452 20.58 20.83 -3.05
C ASN A 452 19.76 22.10 -2.85
N THR A 453 18.56 22.16 -3.43
CA THR A 453 17.67 23.32 -3.31
C THR A 453 16.20 22.95 -3.40
N ARG A 454 15.36 23.87 -2.94
CA ARG A 454 13.90 23.86 -3.16
C ARG A 454 13.47 25.14 -3.83
N VAL A 455 12.69 25.02 -4.90
CA VAL A 455 12.19 26.15 -5.68
C VAL A 455 10.68 26.25 -5.48
N PRO A 456 10.15 27.38 -4.97
CA PRO A 456 8.71 27.58 -4.88
C PRO A 456 8.12 27.74 -6.29
N VAL A 457 6.97 27.11 -6.51
CA VAL A 457 6.22 27.18 -7.76
C VAL A 457 5.17 28.28 -7.63
N ASP A 458 5.17 29.23 -8.58
CA ASP A 458 4.11 30.23 -8.67
C ASP A 458 2.81 29.56 -9.15
N MET A 459 1.96 29.21 -8.19
CA MET A 459 0.70 28.51 -8.41
C MET A 459 -0.23 29.30 -9.34
N LYS A 460 -0.35 30.61 -9.12
CA LYS A 460 -1.28 31.46 -9.84
C LYS A 460 -0.85 31.64 -11.29
N ALA A 461 0.43 31.91 -11.51
CA ALA A 461 0.98 32.07 -12.85
C ALA A 461 0.96 30.74 -13.64
N SER A 462 1.22 29.60 -12.97
CA SER A 462 1.36 28.31 -13.64
C SER A 462 0.04 27.59 -13.89
N PHE A 463 -0.90 27.67 -12.95
CA PHE A 463 -2.14 26.88 -12.96
C PHE A 463 -3.42 27.73 -12.95
N GLY A 464 -3.29 29.07 -12.92
CA GLY A 464 -4.43 29.99 -12.88
C GLY A 464 -5.15 30.02 -11.53
N SER A 465 -4.67 29.30 -10.52
CA SER A 465 -5.30 29.15 -9.20
C SER A 465 -4.25 29.11 -8.08
N ASP A 466 -4.62 29.57 -6.90
CA ASP A 466 -3.77 29.53 -5.69
C ASP A 466 -3.74 28.13 -5.05
N THR A 467 -4.70 27.28 -5.44
CA THR A 467 -4.78 25.86 -5.10
C THR A 467 -4.96 25.01 -6.35
N ILE A 468 -4.44 23.79 -6.33
CA ILE A 468 -4.74 22.76 -7.33
C ILE A 468 -5.11 21.47 -6.62
N LYS A 469 -5.82 20.56 -7.30
CA LYS A 469 -5.99 19.21 -6.77
C LYS A 469 -4.63 18.54 -6.61
N ILE A 470 -4.48 17.73 -5.57
CA ILE A 470 -3.23 17.01 -5.27
C ILE A 470 -2.85 15.97 -6.36
N ASP A 471 -3.79 15.51 -7.17
CA ASP A 471 -3.56 14.69 -8.38
C ASP A 471 -3.48 15.53 -9.67
N GLY A 472 -3.43 16.86 -9.53
CA GLY A 472 -3.37 17.81 -10.64
C GLY A 472 -2.02 17.84 -11.36
N ILE A 473 -0.98 17.26 -10.78
CA ILE A 473 0.34 17.04 -11.38
C ILE A 473 0.54 15.54 -11.50
N ASN A 474 0.84 15.07 -12.72
CA ASN A 474 1.11 13.66 -12.98
C ASN A 474 2.44 13.41 -13.69
N SER A 475 3.19 14.47 -13.99
CA SER A 475 4.48 14.40 -14.68
C SER A 475 5.41 15.50 -14.21
N ILE A 476 6.66 15.13 -13.95
CA ILE A 476 7.80 16.02 -13.74
C ILE A 476 8.76 15.79 -14.91
N SER A 477 9.13 16.83 -15.64
CA SER A 477 10.19 16.77 -16.64
C SER A 477 11.40 17.57 -16.16
N LEU A 478 12.58 16.95 -16.12
CA LEU A 478 13.82 17.69 -15.91
C LEU A 478 14.32 18.22 -17.25
N THR A 479 14.84 19.43 -17.25
CA THR A 479 15.37 20.09 -18.45
C THR A 479 16.81 20.53 -18.26
N ALA A 480 17.57 20.49 -19.33
CA ALA A 480 18.92 21.03 -19.42
C ALA A 480 19.00 22.01 -20.60
N LYS A 481 19.86 23.02 -20.49
CA LYS A 481 20.18 23.96 -21.56
C LYS A 481 21.63 24.43 -21.41
N GLY A 482 22.42 24.27 -22.47
CA GLY A 482 23.83 24.66 -22.46
C GLY A 482 24.06 26.18 -22.43
N PRO A 483 25.13 26.65 -21.78
CA PRO A 483 25.50 28.08 -21.73
C PRO A 483 25.92 28.63 -23.10
N TRP A 484 25.73 29.94 -23.31
CA TRP A 484 26.00 30.60 -24.60
C TRP A 484 27.50 30.89 -24.87
N ILE A 485 28.35 30.99 -23.83
CA ILE A 485 29.75 31.48 -23.93
C ILE A 485 30.73 30.63 -23.08
N SER A 486 30.52 29.31 -22.94
CA SER A 486 31.45 28.46 -22.17
C SER A 486 32.31 27.55 -23.08
N LEU A 487 33.60 27.42 -22.75
CA LEU A 487 34.50 26.42 -23.35
C LEU A 487 34.21 24.99 -22.84
N LEU A 488 33.39 24.86 -21.79
CA LEU A 488 32.88 23.60 -21.25
C LEU A 488 31.41 23.45 -21.67
N THR A 489 31.13 22.45 -22.49
CA THR A 489 29.83 22.22 -23.14
C THR A 489 29.07 21.07 -22.50
N ASN A 490 27.73 21.16 -22.48
CA ASN A 490 26.73 20.10 -22.18
C ASN A 490 27.30 18.84 -21.51
N ASP A 491 27.51 18.91 -20.20
CA ASP A 491 28.09 17.82 -19.41
C ASP A 491 27.02 16.93 -18.79
N LYS A 492 27.45 15.75 -18.35
CA LYS A 492 26.58 14.85 -17.59
C LYS A 492 26.51 15.33 -16.16
N TRP A 493 25.33 15.26 -15.56
CA TRP A 493 25.12 15.48 -14.13
C TRP A 493 24.33 14.36 -13.52
N LYS A 494 24.52 14.13 -12.22
CA LYS A 494 23.87 13.05 -11.50
C LYS A 494 22.88 13.59 -10.49
N VAL A 495 21.60 13.34 -10.73
CA VAL A 495 20.52 13.67 -9.80
C VAL A 495 20.46 12.64 -8.70
N LYS A 496 20.61 13.10 -7.45
CA LYS A 496 20.45 12.31 -6.23
C LYS A 496 18.97 12.21 -5.87
N ASP A 497 18.28 13.35 -5.77
CA ASP A 497 16.90 13.42 -5.30
C ASP A 497 16.04 14.35 -6.18
N VAL A 498 14.77 13.99 -6.35
CA VAL A 498 13.70 14.89 -6.83
C VAL A 498 12.52 14.75 -5.87
N THR A 499 11.99 15.86 -5.38
CA THR A 499 10.85 15.86 -4.46
C THR A 499 9.82 16.92 -4.81
N LEU A 500 8.58 16.71 -4.40
CA LEU A 500 7.56 17.76 -4.33
C LEU A 500 7.14 17.93 -2.88
N HIS A 501 7.04 19.16 -2.42
CA HIS A 501 6.50 19.49 -1.10
C HIS A 501 5.37 20.49 -1.29
N ALA A 502 4.26 20.33 -0.58
CA ALA A 502 3.19 21.31 -0.62
C ALA A 502 2.45 21.36 0.72
N LYS A 503 1.76 22.47 0.96
CA LYS A 503 0.79 22.56 2.05
C LYS A 503 -0.59 22.18 1.52
N CYS A 504 -1.40 21.59 2.35
CA CYS A 504 -2.80 21.38 2.01
C CYS A 504 -3.55 22.73 2.02
N ALA A 505 -4.60 22.82 1.22
CA ALA A 505 -5.53 23.93 1.31
C ALA A 505 -6.11 24.01 2.73
N GLU A 506 -6.42 22.84 3.30
CA GLU A 506 -6.77 22.62 4.70
C GLU A 506 -5.65 23.09 5.66
N PRO A 507 -5.97 23.80 6.76
CA PRO A 507 -4.97 24.34 7.68
C PRO A 507 -4.11 23.27 8.37
N GLY A 508 -2.81 23.53 8.47
CA GLY A 508 -1.87 22.80 9.32
C GLY A 508 -1.41 21.44 8.80
N LEU A 509 -1.78 21.06 7.58
CA LEU A 509 -1.37 19.78 6.97
C LEU A 509 -0.38 20.02 5.83
N GLU A 510 0.60 19.13 5.73
CA GLU A 510 1.60 19.14 4.67
C GLU A 510 1.60 17.80 3.94
N VAL A 511 2.03 17.85 2.68
CA VAL A 511 2.19 16.66 1.85
C VAL A 511 3.52 16.71 1.13
N ALA A 512 4.09 15.54 0.89
CA ALA A 512 5.32 15.41 0.11
C ALA A 512 5.27 14.20 -0.82
N ASP A 513 5.65 14.40 -2.08
CA ASP A 513 6.05 13.31 -2.97
C ASP A 513 7.57 13.15 -2.88
N GLU A 514 7.97 12.05 -2.25
CA GLU A 514 9.37 11.69 -2.00
C GLU A 514 9.77 10.43 -2.80
N LYS A 515 8.97 10.03 -3.79
CA LYS A 515 9.17 8.83 -4.63
C LYS A 515 10.55 8.76 -5.28
N TYR A 516 11.11 9.92 -5.63
CA TYR A 516 12.39 10.05 -6.34
C TYR A 516 13.54 10.50 -5.42
N ILE A 517 13.43 10.30 -4.10
CA ILE A 517 14.60 10.29 -3.22
C ILE A 517 15.49 9.09 -3.57
N SER A 518 16.81 9.31 -3.60
CA SER A 518 17.82 8.35 -4.02
C SER A 518 17.59 7.81 -5.43
N LEU A 519 17.28 8.71 -6.37
CA LEU A 519 17.19 8.44 -7.80
C LEU A 519 18.55 8.06 -8.38
N ASN A 520 19.61 8.79 -7.99
CA ASN A 520 21.02 8.55 -8.35
C ASN A 520 21.24 8.30 -9.86
N ALA A 521 20.60 9.09 -10.72
CA ALA A 521 20.59 8.91 -12.17
C ALA A 521 21.39 10.00 -12.90
N TRP A 522 22.17 9.60 -13.91
CA TRP A 522 22.89 10.52 -14.78
C TRP A 522 21.99 11.02 -15.91
N TYR A 523 21.94 12.34 -16.09
CA TYR A 523 21.25 13.01 -17.19
C TYR A 523 22.23 13.87 -17.98
N GLN A 524 21.86 14.16 -19.24
CA GLN A 524 22.66 14.99 -20.13
C GLN A 524 21.75 15.65 -21.16
N HIS A 525 22.12 16.86 -21.58
CA HIS A 525 21.54 17.47 -22.77
C HIS A 525 21.77 16.56 -24.01
N PRO A 526 20.77 16.33 -24.88
CA PRO A 526 20.88 15.41 -26.01
C PRO A 526 21.93 15.82 -27.06
N ASP A 527 22.15 17.13 -27.25
CA ASP A 527 23.23 17.67 -28.09
C ASP A 527 24.59 17.71 -27.35
N ALA A 528 24.88 16.66 -26.58
CA ALA A 528 26.15 16.48 -25.89
C ALA A 528 27.31 16.43 -26.89
N SER A 529 28.04 17.53 -27.04
CA SER A 529 29.20 17.62 -27.93
C SER A 529 30.26 18.51 -27.30
N TRP A 530 31.52 18.21 -27.57
CA TRP A 530 32.67 19.02 -27.17
C TRP A 530 32.80 20.33 -27.98
N LEU A 531 31.89 20.57 -28.93
CA LEU A 531 31.89 21.76 -29.80
C LEU A 531 31.11 22.92 -29.15
N PRO A 532 31.69 24.14 -29.08
CA PRO A 532 31.20 25.28 -28.29
C PRO A 532 29.90 25.95 -28.77
N PHE A 533 29.18 25.36 -29.74
CA PHE A 533 27.98 25.96 -30.37
C PHE A 533 26.76 25.02 -30.39
N THR A 534 26.73 24.00 -29.53
CA THR A 534 25.67 22.95 -29.54
C THR A 534 24.87 22.95 -28.23
N GLY A 535 23.54 22.78 -28.32
CA GLY A 535 22.64 22.63 -27.17
C GLY A 535 22.20 23.89 -26.43
N HIS A 536 22.06 25.03 -27.12
CA HIS A 536 21.49 26.26 -26.53
C HIS A 536 19.97 26.23 -26.38
N SER A 537 19.29 25.25 -26.97
CA SER A 537 17.86 25.04 -26.79
C SER A 537 17.61 24.31 -25.47
N LYS A 538 16.60 24.71 -24.71
CA LYS A 538 16.13 23.90 -23.58
C LYS A 538 15.61 22.55 -24.08
N GLN A 539 16.09 21.46 -23.51
CA GLN A 539 15.68 20.10 -23.84
C GLN A 539 15.24 19.34 -22.58
N ILE A 540 14.27 18.42 -22.75
CA ILE A 540 13.85 17.51 -21.68
C ILE A 540 14.84 16.36 -21.61
N VAL A 541 15.45 16.16 -20.45
CA VAL A 541 16.45 15.10 -20.20
C VAL A 541 15.91 13.95 -19.37
N ALA A 542 14.80 14.17 -18.65
CA ALA A 542 14.10 13.14 -17.89
C ALA A 542 12.60 13.41 -17.87
N LYS A 543 11.78 12.34 -17.83
CA LYS A 543 10.36 12.40 -17.50
C LYS A 543 10.06 11.41 -16.38
N LEU A 544 9.45 11.91 -15.32
CA LEU A 544 9.17 11.19 -14.08
C LEU A 544 7.67 11.25 -13.80
N GLY A 545 7.02 10.10 -13.64
CA GLY A 545 5.58 10.02 -13.40
C GLY A 545 5.21 10.28 -11.94
N VAL A 546 4.20 11.11 -11.71
CA VAL A 546 3.62 11.42 -10.40
C VAL A 546 2.18 10.91 -10.36
N SER A 547 1.75 10.44 -9.20
CA SER A 547 0.38 9.98 -8.97
C SER A 547 -0.05 10.37 -7.57
N ARG A 548 -1.36 10.35 -7.32
CA ARG A 548 -1.92 10.67 -6.00
C ARG A 548 -1.30 9.87 -4.85
N ALA A 549 -0.97 8.60 -5.11
CA ALA A 549 -0.44 7.66 -4.13
C ALA A 549 1.03 7.94 -3.76
N ASP A 550 1.74 8.72 -4.59
CA ASP A 550 3.13 9.09 -4.31
C ASP A 550 3.23 10.17 -3.21
N TRP A 551 2.13 10.90 -2.95
CA TRP A 551 2.05 11.93 -1.93
C TRP A 551 1.79 11.35 -0.54
N THR A 552 2.74 11.58 0.37
CA THR A 552 2.64 11.22 1.79
C THR A 552 2.13 12.39 2.63
N MET A 553 1.23 12.11 3.56
CA MET A 553 0.70 13.11 4.50
C MET A 553 1.64 13.30 5.70
N LYS A 554 1.82 14.56 6.12
CA LYS A 554 2.47 14.94 7.38
C LYS A 554 1.48 15.79 8.19
N PRO A 555 0.87 15.25 9.27
CA PRO A 555 1.08 13.93 9.85
C PRO A 555 0.38 12.78 9.10
N PRO A 556 0.80 11.52 9.28
CA PRO A 556 0.19 10.36 8.61
C PRO A 556 -1.30 10.14 8.93
N CYS A 557 -1.77 10.65 10.06
CA CYS A 557 -3.17 10.67 10.46
C CYS A 557 -3.46 11.93 11.26
N VAL A 558 -4.72 12.36 11.30
CA VAL A 558 -5.14 13.54 12.09
C VAL A 558 -5.83 13.17 13.39
N GLU A 559 -6.35 11.96 13.52
CA GLU A 559 -7.11 11.54 14.69
C GLU A 559 -6.41 10.36 15.38
N VAL A 560 -6.15 10.51 16.69
CA VAL A 560 -5.47 9.51 17.51
C VAL A 560 -6.35 9.08 18.69
N LYS A 561 -6.22 7.84 19.11
CA LYS A 561 -7.01 7.24 20.22
C LYS A 561 -6.25 7.13 21.54
N ASP A 562 -4.94 7.31 21.49
CA ASP A 562 -4.07 7.31 22.66
C ASP A 562 -2.90 8.26 22.42
N ILE A 563 -2.36 8.81 23.52
CA ILE A 563 -1.11 9.54 23.54
C ILE A 563 -0.26 8.95 24.67
N THR A 564 1.00 8.71 24.37
CA THR A 564 2.05 8.28 25.29
C THR A 564 3.11 9.35 25.34
N TYR A 565 3.83 9.44 26.44
CA TYR A 565 4.94 10.38 26.60
C TYR A 565 6.13 9.71 27.25
N TRP A 566 7.30 10.29 27.01
CA TRP A 566 8.51 10.07 27.79
C TRP A 566 9.15 11.42 28.11
N PHE A 567 9.84 11.50 29.25
CA PHE A 567 10.53 12.68 29.75
C PHE A 567 11.87 12.27 30.35
N GLN A 568 12.91 13.06 30.08
CA GLN A 568 14.26 12.79 30.54
C GLN A 568 14.98 14.05 31.00
N LEU A 569 15.54 13.98 32.22
CA LEU A 569 16.56 14.90 32.71
C LEU A 569 17.94 14.38 32.30
N GLY A 570 18.87 15.28 31.96
CA GLY A 570 20.23 14.85 31.64
C GLY A 570 21.02 14.44 32.88
N ASP A 571 22.08 13.70 32.65
CA ASP A 571 22.95 13.08 33.66
C ASP A 571 24.08 14.01 34.15
N LYS A 572 23.98 15.31 33.85
CA LYS A 572 24.98 16.32 34.24
C LYS A 572 24.97 16.52 35.76
N TRP A 573 26.13 16.90 36.31
CA TRP A 573 26.24 17.30 37.72
C TRP A 573 25.32 18.50 37.98
N LEU A 574 24.41 18.37 38.96
CA LEU A 574 23.29 19.28 39.27
C LEU A 574 22.12 19.29 38.25
N GLY A 575 22.02 18.32 37.35
CA GLY A 575 20.94 18.26 36.35
C GLY A 575 19.57 17.79 36.87
N GLY A 576 19.44 17.53 38.17
CA GLY A 576 18.18 17.14 38.82
C GLY A 576 17.31 18.35 39.16
N ALA A 577 16.03 18.12 39.44
CA ALA A 577 15.03 19.16 39.74
C ALA A 577 14.45 19.01 41.16
N ASP A 578 14.52 20.05 41.97
CA ASP A 578 13.97 20.16 43.32
C ASP A 578 12.53 20.74 43.25
N GLY A 579 11.54 19.99 43.72
CA GLY A 579 10.13 20.37 43.60
C GLY A 579 9.38 19.58 42.52
N ILE A 580 8.19 20.07 42.13
CA ILE A 580 7.26 19.30 41.30
C ILE A 580 7.35 19.73 39.84
N LEU A 581 7.86 18.83 38.99
CA LEU A 581 7.78 19.01 37.54
C LEU A 581 6.45 18.50 37.00
N SER A 582 5.81 19.29 36.14
CA SER A 582 4.62 18.89 35.41
C SER A 582 4.60 19.47 34.00
N PHE A 583 3.86 18.85 33.09
CA PHE A 583 3.70 19.38 31.73
C PHE A 583 2.23 19.45 31.32
N LYS A 584 1.96 20.26 30.29
CA LYS A 584 0.69 20.35 29.60
C LYS A 584 0.92 20.24 28.10
N LEU A 585 0.08 19.44 27.44
CA LEU A 585 0.10 19.24 26.00
C LEU A 585 -1.22 19.78 25.39
N GLY A 586 -1.12 20.77 24.51
CA GLY A 586 -2.27 21.51 23.98
C GLY A 586 -3.10 22.15 25.11
N ASP A 587 -4.42 22.08 25.01
CA ASP A 587 -5.33 22.65 26.01
C ASP A 587 -5.67 21.71 27.18
N GLY A 588 -4.98 20.57 27.30
CA GLY A 588 -5.26 19.53 28.29
C GLY A 588 -4.98 19.92 29.75
N LYS A 589 -5.33 19.03 30.67
CA LYS A 589 -4.92 19.12 32.09
C LYS A 589 -3.40 18.93 32.24
N ARG A 590 -2.82 19.49 33.31
CA ARG A 590 -1.42 19.26 33.70
C ARG A 590 -1.20 17.80 34.11
N ILE A 591 -0.03 17.26 33.77
CA ILE A 591 0.41 15.90 34.11
C ILE A 591 1.67 16.01 34.95
N THR A 592 1.64 15.46 36.16
CA THR A 592 2.79 15.44 37.06
C THR A 592 3.84 14.42 36.61
N ILE A 593 5.05 14.91 36.37
CA ILE A 593 6.23 14.10 36.08
C ILE A 593 6.74 13.49 37.39
N GLY A 594 6.96 14.30 38.41
CA GLY A 594 7.33 13.82 39.74
C GLY A 594 7.83 14.96 40.62
N GLU A 595 8.33 14.60 41.80
CA GLU A 595 8.81 15.55 42.81
C GLU A 595 10.24 15.19 43.22
N ASN A 596 11.14 16.17 43.32
CA ASN A 596 12.55 16.02 43.70
C ASN A 596 13.27 14.93 42.88
N LEU A 597 13.47 15.23 41.59
CA LEU A 597 13.95 14.31 40.58
C LEU A 597 15.48 14.36 40.46
N ASP A 598 16.15 13.22 40.51
CA ASP A 598 17.60 13.14 40.35
C ASP A 598 18.05 13.42 38.90
N ALA A 599 19.32 13.81 38.72
CA ALA A 599 19.94 13.88 37.40
C ALA A 599 19.88 12.51 36.70
N GLY A 600 19.63 12.51 35.39
CA GLY A 600 19.43 11.29 34.61
C GLY A 600 18.04 10.64 34.80
N PHE A 601 17.11 11.29 35.51
CA PHE A 601 15.76 10.78 35.71
C PHE A 601 15.02 10.56 34.38
N PHE A 602 14.35 9.41 34.27
CA PHE A 602 13.51 9.07 33.13
C PHE A 602 12.12 8.62 33.60
N LYS A 603 11.09 9.11 32.92
CA LYS A 603 9.71 8.65 33.11
C LYS A 603 8.99 8.54 31.79
N SER A 604 8.18 7.50 31.64
CA SER A 604 7.22 7.36 30.55
C SER A 604 5.83 7.04 31.08
N GLY A 605 4.81 7.30 30.26
CA GLY A 605 3.43 7.03 30.64
C GLY A 605 2.46 7.16 29.49
N THR A 606 1.20 6.85 29.79
CA THR A 606 0.06 7.00 28.87
C THR A 606 -0.86 8.09 29.38
N MET A 607 -1.34 8.94 28.47
CA MET A 607 -2.32 9.98 28.72
C MET A 607 -3.72 9.40 28.51
N ASP A 608 -4.54 9.38 29.56
CA ASP A 608 -5.98 9.11 29.40
C ASP A 608 -6.65 10.33 28.77
N LEU A 609 -7.03 10.21 27.49
CA LEU A 609 -7.61 11.32 26.72
C LEU A 609 -8.94 11.80 27.31
N LYS A 610 -9.72 10.91 27.91
CA LYS A 610 -11.01 11.25 28.51
C LYS A 610 -10.82 12.07 29.78
N ASP A 611 -9.85 11.69 30.60
CA ASP A 611 -9.56 12.43 31.82
C ASP A 611 -8.88 13.77 31.53
N ILE A 612 -7.95 13.82 30.58
CA ILE A 612 -7.12 14.99 30.30
C ILE A 612 -7.85 16.01 29.41
N TYR A 613 -8.60 15.54 28.41
CA TYR A 613 -9.25 16.38 27.40
C TYR A 613 -10.78 16.26 27.36
N GLY A 614 -11.39 15.32 28.09
CA GLY A 614 -12.84 15.10 28.07
C GLY A 614 -13.36 14.37 26.82
N ARG A 615 -12.47 13.73 26.05
CA ARG A 615 -12.80 13.09 24.76
C ARG A 615 -12.09 11.75 24.57
N ASP A 616 -12.73 10.82 23.86
CA ASP A 616 -12.19 9.47 23.62
C ASP A 616 -11.15 9.43 22.48
N THR A 617 -11.10 10.47 21.64
CA THR A 617 -10.11 10.64 20.56
C THR A 617 -9.59 12.08 20.54
N MET A 618 -8.43 12.30 19.95
CA MET A 618 -7.77 13.61 19.86
C MET A 618 -7.44 13.93 18.40
N ASP A 619 -7.78 15.14 17.96
CA ASP A 619 -7.29 15.67 16.68
C ASP A 619 -5.90 16.29 16.88
N LEU A 620 -4.90 15.85 16.13
CA LEU A 620 -3.52 16.36 16.23
C LEU A 620 -3.44 17.86 15.92
N ARG A 621 -4.40 18.43 15.19
CA ARG A 621 -4.50 19.88 14.92
C ARG A 621 -4.88 20.70 16.15
N ASP A 622 -5.41 20.06 17.17
CA ASP A 622 -5.71 20.69 18.46
C ASP A 622 -4.49 20.67 19.39
N ILE A 623 -3.44 19.91 19.07
CA ILE A 623 -2.20 19.88 19.85
C ILE A 623 -1.25 20.96 19.30
N LYS A 624 -1.38 22.17 19.84
CA LYS A 624 -0.66 23.34 19.31
C LYS A 624 0.57 23.76 20.11
N LYS A 625 0.73 23.24 21.33
CA LYS A 625 1.75 23.72 22.27
C LYS A 625 2.16 22.67 23.28
N LEU A 626 3.43 22.67 23.64
CA LEU A 626 3.96 22.00 24.82
C LEU A 626 4.34 23.05 25.85
N GLN A 627 4.00 22.81 27.11
CA GLN A 627 4.37 23.65 28.24
C GLN A 627 4.88 22.78 29.39
N ILE A 628 6.02 23.14 29.98
CA ILE A 628 6.54 22.50 31.21
C ILE A 628 6.54 23.55 32.31
N PHE A 629 6.12 23.11 33.49
CA PHE A 629 5.98 23.92 34.68
C PHE A 629 6.84 23.31 35.79
N ASP A 630 7.43 24.21 36.54
CA ASP A 630 8.18 23.91 37.74
C ASP A 630 7.50 24.58 38.94
N ASN A 631 7.55 23.92 40.10
CA ASN A 631 7.04 24.48 41.34
C ASN A 631 8.12 24.39 42.41
N VAL A 632 8.34 25.51 43.08
CA VAL A 632 9.40 25.74 44.06
C VAL A 632 9.53 24.60 45.08
N GLY A 633 10.72 24.00 45.13
CA GLY A 633 11.06 22.89 46.02
C GLY A 633 11.19 23.20 47.52
N TYR A 634 11.56 22.17 48.29
CA TYR A 634 11.59 22.18 49.75
C TYR A 634 12.50 23.29 50.32
N LYS A 635 11.89 24.27 51.02
CA LYS A 635 12.48 25.49 51.64
C LYS A 635 12.57 26.75 50.76
N GLY A 636 11.86 26.83 49.63
CA GLY A 636 11.72 28.09 48.90
C GLY A 636 12.99 28.54 48.18
N LYS A 637 13.86 27.59 47.79
CA LYS A 637 15.02 27.84 46.93
C LYS A 637 14.68 27.40 45.51
N THR A 638 15.01 28.24 44.55
CA THR A 638 14.98 27.91 43.12
C THR A 638 16.21 27.09 42.78
N ASP A 639 16.05 26.13 41.90
CA ASP A 639 17.12 25.35 41.31
C ASP A 639 17.06 25.45 39.78
N GLU A 640 18.22 25.22 39.16
CA GLU A 640 18.33 25.04 37.72
C GLU A 640 18.51 23.55 37.46
N TRP A 641 17.78 23.02 36.49
CA TRP A 641 17.80 21.61 36.11
C TRP A 641 17.96 21.46 34.60
N PHE A 642 18.42 20.29 34.14
CA PHE A 642 18.82 20.10 32.75
C PHE A 642 17.84 19.21 31.99
N LEU A 643 17.05 19.79 31.09
CA LEU A 643 16.15 19.07 30.20
C LEU A 643 16.94 18.42 29.07
N GLN A 644 16.99 17.09 29.09
CA GLN A 644 17.54 16.34 27.95
C GLN A 644 16.50 16.23 26.84
N GLY A 645 15.26 15.88 27.20
CA GLY A 645 14.18 15.85 26.23
C GLY A 645 12.84 15.37 26.74
N ILE A 646 11.83 15.57 25.90
CA ILE A 646 10.47 15.08 26.08
C ILE A 646 9.91 14.70 24.71
N GLY A 647 9.24 13.56 24.63
CA GLY A 647 8.64 13.09 23.39
C GLY A 647 7.28 12.48 23.59
N PHE A 648 6.52 12.43 22.50
CA PHE A 648 5.17 11.87 22.51
C PHE A 648 5.01 10.82 21.42
N GLY A 649 4.26 9.76 21.73
CA GLY A 649 3.81 8.76 20.77
C GLY A 649 2.29 8.71 20.75
N ALA A 650 1.67 8.36 19.65
CA ALA A 650 0.22 8.22 19.57
C ALA A 650 -0.17 7.16 18.54
N THR A 651 -1.34 6.55 18.73
CA THR A 651 -1.89 5.58 17.78
C THR A 651 -3.05 6.19 17.01
N CYS A 652 -2.95 6.17 15.68
CA CYS A 652 -4.01 6.59 14.78
C CYS A 652 -5.29 5.77 15.02
N VAL A 653 -6.44 6.46 15.03
CA VAL A 653 -7.76 5.80 15.05
C VAL A 653 -7.91 4.91 13.82
N ASP A 654 -7.47 5.42 12.67
CA ASP A 654 -7.54 4.74 11.38
C ASP A 654 -6.29 3.88 11.15
N GLY A 655 -6.49 2.58 10.93
CA GLY A 655 -5.41 1.64 10.57
C GLY A 655 -4.46 1.26 11.72
N GLY A 656 -4.55 1.90 12.88
CA GLY A 656 -3.72 1.60 14.06
C GLY A 656 -2.24 1.95 13.88
N GLN A 657 -1.90 2.75 12.87
CA GLN A 657 -0.54 3.23 12.65
C GLN A 657 -0.08 4.05 13.86
N LYS A 658 1.20 3.92 14.23
CA LYS A 658 1.80 4.74 15.28
C LYS A 658 2.47 5.98 14.70
N VAL A 659 2.32 7.10 15.39
CA VAL A 659 2.98 8.37 15.09
C VAL A 659 3.76 8.83 16.32
N LYS A 660 4.79 9.63 16.11
CA LYS A 660 5.63 10.21 17.17
C LYS A 660 5.87 11.70 16.93
N LEU A 661 5.96 12.45 18.02
CA LEU A 661 6.43 13.83 18.06
C LEU A 661 7.76 13.81 18.82
N SER A 662 8.87 13.85 18.08
CA SER A 662 10.24 13.82 18.60
C SER A 662 10.94 15.17 18.56
N LYS A 663 10.22 16.23 18.16
CA LYS A 663 10.74 17.59 18.00
C LYS A 663 11.51 18.11 19.22
N PHE A 664 11.08 17.70 20.42
CA PHE A 664 11.65 18.14 21.70
C PHE A 664 12.48 17.06 22.38
N GLY A 665 12.92 16.04 21.62
CA GLY A 665 13.62 14.88 22.17
C GLY A 665 15.09 15.12 22.52
N ASN A 666 15.69 16.18 21.96
CA ASN A 666 17.09 16.57 22.18
C ASN A 666 17.19 18.09 22.34
N GLU A 667 16.60 18.64 23.41
CA GLU A 667 16.65 20.08 23.66
C GLU A 667 17.96 20.51 24.32
N ASP A 668 18.49 19.67 25.22
CA ASP A 668 19.76 19.88 25.93
C ASP A 668 19.88 21.29 26.56
N GLU A 669 18.86 21.71 27.32
CA GLU A 669 18.71 23.08 27.85
C GLU A 669 18.66 23.09 29.39
N TRP A 670 19.32 24.07 30.03
CA TRP A 670 19.15 24.36 31.46
C TRP A 670 17.90 25.23 31.66
N LEU A 671 17.02 24.81 32.56
CA LEU A 671 15.76 25.47 32.89
C LEU A 671 15.72 25.75 34.40
N GLY A 672 15.11 26.85 34.83
CA GLY A 672 15.01 27.21 36.24
C GLY A 672 14.15 28.46 36.46
N ASP A 673 13.74 28.68 37.71
CA ASP A 673 12.81 29.74 38.16
C ASP A 673 13.53 31.04 38.58
N ASP A 674 12.96 32.20 38.21
CA ASP A 674 13.31 33.56 38.60
C ASP A 674 12.49 34.17 39.78
N HIS A 675 11.93 33.30 40.65
CA HIS A 675 11.32 33.53 41.97
C HIS A 675 9.78 33.64 42.06
N HIS A 676 8.98 32.98 41.20
CA HIS A 676 7.51 33.00 41.33
C HIS A 676 6.87 31.60 41.47
N TYR A 677 5.75 31.55 42.21
CA TYR A 677 5.01 30.31 42.48
C TYR A 677 4.37 29.76 41.18
N GLU A 678 4.76 28.54 40.79
CA GLU A 678 4.30 27.78 39.60
C GLU A 678 4.64 28.38 38.22
N ASP A 679 5.92 28.59 37.95
CA ASP A 679 6.35 29.22 36.70
C ASP A 679 6.36 28.28 35.49
N LEU A 680 5.90 28.83 34.37
CA LEU A 680 6.05 28.24 33.04
C LEU A 680 7.51 28.42 32.61
N VAL A 681 8.31 27.38 32.81
CA VAL A 681 9.75 27.42 32.52
C VAL A 681 10.11 27.04 31.08
N TYR A 682 9.19 26.37 30.37
CA TYR A 682 9.42 25.95 28.99
C TYR A 682 8.14 25.96 28.17
N ALA A 683 8.20 26.52 26.97
CA ALA A 683 7.08 26.56 26.04
C ALA A 683 7.55 26.49 24.59
N ARG A 684 6.97 25.57 23.81
CA ARG A 684 7.22 25.45 22.36
C ARG A 684 5.94 25.18 21.59
N ASP A 685 5.87 25.71 20.37
CA ASP A 685 4.76 25.49 19.46
C ASP A 685 4.88 24.13 18.76
N ILE A 686 3.73 23.50 18.55
CA ILE A 686 3.56 22.24 17.84
C ILE A 686 2.69 22.52 16.62
N ILE A 687 3.15 22.10 15.44
CA ILE A 687 2.33 22.03 14.24
C ILE A 687 2.02 20.57 13.93
N PRO A 688 0.91 20.26 13.24
CA PRO A 688 0.54 18.86 12.98
C PRO A 688 1.62 18.09 12.22
N SER A 689 2.34 18.74 11.31
CA SER A 689 3.43 18.11 10.55
C SER A 689 4.67 17.76 11.39
N ASP A 690 4.76 18.22 12.64
CA ASP A 690 5.79 17.76 13.59
C ASP A 690 5.56 16.30 14.03
N TRP A 691 4.34 15.78 13.87
CA TRP A 691 4.01 14.38 14.12
C TRP A 691 4.37 13.52 12.90
N VAL A 692 5.35 12.65 13.06
CA VAL A 692 5.86 11.78 11.99
C VAL A 692 5.48 10.32 12.25
N LYS A 693 5.58 9.46 11.24
CA LYS A 693 5.39 8.02 11.42
C LYS A 693 6.42 7.49 12.44
N ALA A 694 5.93 6.75 13.45
CA ALA A 694 6.82 5.98 14.32
C ALA A 694 7.21 4.70 13.56
N VAL A 695 8.51 4.52 13.34
CA VAL A 695 9.10 3.36 12.66
C VAL A 695 9.18 2.18 13.62
#